data_AF-A0A7K3D0F4-F1
#
_entry.id   AF-A0A7K3D0F4-F1
#
_cell.length_a   1.000
_cell.length_b   1.000
_cell.length_c   1.000
_cell.angle_alpha   90.00
_cell.angle_beta   90.00
_cell.angle_gamma   90.00
#
_symmetry.space_group_name_H-M   'P 1'
#
loop_
_entity.id
_entity.type
_entity.pdbx_description
1 polymer ?
#
loop_
_entity_poly.entity_id
_entity_poly.type
_entity_poly.pdbx_seq_one_letter_code
_entity_poly.pdbx_strand_id
1 'polypeptide(L)'
;MFDTVLVANRGEIAVRVIRTLREMGVRSVAVFSDADADARHVREADTAVRIGPAAATESYLRVDRILEAAAKSGAQAVHPGYGFLAENAEFAQACADAGLTFIGPPAEAISLMGDKIRAKATVRAAGVPVVPGSSGSGLTDAQLAEAAREIGTPVLLKPSAGGGGKGMRLVRDEALIADEIAAARREARASFGDDTLLVERWVDRPRHIEIQVLADGHGNVVHLGERECSLQRRHQKIIEEAPSVLLDEATRAAMGEAAVQAARSCGYAGAGTVEFIVPGGDPSSYYFMEMNTRLQVEHPVTELITGLDLVEWQLRVAAGEPLPFAQDDITLTGHAVEARICAEDPSRGFLPSGGTVLALHEPQGDGVRTDSGLSEGTEVGSLYDPMLSKVIAYGPDRATALRKLRAALADTVTLGVPTNAGFLRRLLAHPAVVAGDLDTGLVEREAEGLVPDGVPDEVYEAAAAVREDALKPVGDGWTDPFSVPSGWRLGGTPASVTHWLRAAGLEPVTHRLRSTDHTVTADRVRVTVDGTLHTFRRAGDWLGRDGDAWHVQDHDPVAASLTGAAHAGADALTAPMPGTVTVVKVSPGDTVAAGQSLLVVEAMKMEHVISAPHAGTVTELDVTPGTTVAMDQVLAVVAPDEEQA
;
A
#
# COMPACT_ATOMS: atom_id res chain seq x y z
N MET A 1 -30.57 7.31 -14.21
CA MET A 1 -29.64 7.98 -13.29
C MET A 1 -30.18 7.89 -11.86
N PHE A 2 -29.31 7.66 -10.87
CA PHE A 2 -29.68 7.57 -9.46
C PHE A 2 -29.75 8.94 -8.80
N ASP A 3 -30.63 9.10 -7.80
CA ASP A 3 -30.70 10.28 -6.95
C ASP A 3 -29.77 10.18 -5.73
N THR A 4 -29.58 8.96 -5.20
CA THR A 4 -28.78 8.71 -3.99
C THR A 4 -28.01 7.39 -4.11
N VAL A 5 -26.70 7.45 -3.87
CA VAL A 5 -25.78 6.30 -3.92
C VAL A 5 -25.03 6.17 -2.60
N LEU A 6 -25.02 4.96 -2.06
CA LEU A 6 -24.20 4.61 -0.89
C LEU A 6 -22.84 4.10 -1.35
N VAL A 7 -21.77 4.63 -0.76
CA VAL A 7 -20.39 4.19 -1.01
C VAL A 7 -19.99 3.23 0.10
N ALA A 8 -19.95 1.94 -0.19
CA ALA A 8 -19.66 0.87 0.76
C ALA A 8 -18.15 0.65 0.94
N ASN A 9 -17.42 1.75 1.20
CA ASN A 9 -15.96 1.73 1.34
C ASN A 9 -15.49 2.93 2.19
N ARG A 10 -14.17 3.05 2.38
CA ARG A 10 -13.50 4.11 3.16
C ARG A 10 -12.28 4.67 2.42
N GLY A 11 -11.61 5.63 3.04
CA GLY A 11 -10.30 6.13 2.58
C GLY A 11 -10.39 6.82 1.22
N GLU A 12 -9.29 6.75 0.45
CA GLU A 12 -9.18 7.49 -0.82
C GLU A 12 -10.26 7.11 -1.83
N ILE A 13 -10.60 5.82 -1.96
CA ILE A 13 -11.61 5.39 -2.93
C ILE A 13 -13.00 5.91 -2.61
N ALA A 14 -13.35 6.01 -1.33
CA ALA A 14 -14.63 6.60 -0.96
C ALA A 14 -14.67 8.08 -1.37
N VAL A 15 -13.59 8.83 -1.12
CA VAL A 15 -13.44 10.22 -1.58
C VAL A 15 -13.52 10.31 -3.11
N ARG A 16 -12.80 9.44 -3.83
CA ARG A 16 -12.80 9.35 -5.30
C ARG A 16 -14.20 9.17 -5.86
N VAL A 17 -15.01 8.28 -5.28
CA VAL A 17 -16.38 8.01 -5.73
C VAL A 17 -17.32 9.16 -5.37
N ILE A 18 -17.23 9.69 -4.14
CA ILE A 18 -18.02 10.84 -3.67
C ILE A 18 -17.80 12.06 -4.57
N ARG A 19 -16.56 12.30 -5.02
CA ARG A 19 -16.23 13.39 -5.96
C ARG A 19 -17.04 13.29 -7.25
N THR A 20 -17.04 12.12 -7.90
CA THR A 20 -17.83 11.91 -9.14
C THR A 20 -19.33 12.00 -8.88
N LEU A 21 -19.83 11.45 -7.78
CA LEU A 21 -21.25 11.58 -7.41
C LEU A 21 -21.65 13.05 -7.30
N ARG A 22 -20.82 13.88 -6.63
CA ARG A 22 -21.05 15.32 -6.50
C ARG A 22 -21.03 16.03 -7.86
N GLU A 23 -20.07 15.72 -8.72
CA GLU A 23 -19.98 16.29 -10.07
C GLU A 23 -21.19 15.94 -10.94
N MET A 24 -21.75 14.74 -10.76
CA MET A 24 -22.96 14.28 -11.44
C MET A 24 -24.26 14.77 -10.77
N GLY A 25 -24.20 15.47 -9.65
CA GLY A 25 -25.38 15.94 -8.90
C GLY A 25 -26.14 14.82 -8.16
N VAL A 26 -25.49 13.70 -7.88
CA VAL A 26 -26.04 12.56 -7.15
C VAL A 26 -25.69 12.68 -5.67
N ARG A 27 -26.68 12.50 -4.79
CA ARG A 27 -26.44 12.53 -3.34
C ARG A 27 -25.58 11.35 -2.91
N SER A 28 -24.51 11.65 -2.20
CA SER A 28 -23.56 10.68 -1.68
C SER A 28 -23.87 10.27 -0.24
N VAL A 29 -23.81 8.97 0.04
CA VAL A 29 -23.91 8.42 1.40
C VAL A 29 -22.66 7.63 1.73
N ALA A 30 -21.85 8.10 2.67
CA ALA A 30 -20.73 7.34 3.21
C ALA A 30 -21.18 6.37 4.31
N VAL A 31 -20.43 5.31 4.51
CA VAL A 31 -20.49 4.49 5.73
C VAL A 31 -19.18 4.61 6.51
N PHE A 32 -19.24 4.45 7.83
CA PHE A 32 -18.05 4.54 8.68
C PHE A 32 -18.09 3.63 9.91
N SER A 33 -16.92 3.12 10.29
CA SER A 33 -16.68 2.46 11.58
C SER A 33 -16.36 3.50 12.67
N ASP A 34 -16.33 3.08 13.94
CA ASP A 34 -15.93 3.95 15.06
C ASP A 34 -14.54 4.60 14.86
N ALA A 35 -13.61 3.91 14.21
CA ALA A 35 -12.28 4.44 13.91
C ALA A 35 -12.28 5.51 12.80
N ASP A 36 -13.33 5.55 11.98
CA ASP A 36 -13.43 6.45 10.82
C ASP A 36 -14.39 7.62 11.06
N ALA A 37 -14.84 7.85 12.30
CA ALA A 37 -15.83 8.89 12.62
C ALA A 37 -15.46 10.28 12.08
N ASP A 38 -14.16 10.58 12.06
CA ASP A 38 -13.59 11.84 11.58
C ASP A 38 -12.83 11.70 10.24
N ALA A 39 -12.97 10.58 9.53
CA ALA A 39 -12.26 10.35 8.26
C ALA A 39 -12.75 11.30 7.15
N ARG A 40 -11.88 11.57 6.17
CA ARG A 40 -12.15 12.53 5.09
C ARG A 40 -13.43 12.19 4.30
N HIS A 41 -13.63 10.92 3.95
CA HIS A 41 -14.82 10.49 3.19
C HIS A 41 -16.13 10.70 3.95
N VAL A 42 -16.11 10.67 5.29
CA VAL A 42 -17.27 10.97 6.14
C VAL A 42 -17.63 12.46 6.06
N ARG A 43 -16.62 13.33 6.07
CA ARG A 43 -16.82 14.79 5.98
C ARG A 43 -17.22 15.23 4.58
N GLU A 44 -16.78 14.52 3.55
CA GLU A 44 -17.07 14.87 2.16
C GLU A 44 -18.42 14.37 1.66
N ALA A 45 -18.97 13.29 2.23
CA ALA A 45 -20.30 12.81 1.85
C ALA A 45 -21.42 13.76 2.31
N ASP A 46 -22.53 13.79 1.57
CA ASP A 46 -23.73 14.55 1.96
C ASP A 46 -24.39 13.96 3.22
N THR A 47 -24.18 12.67 3.47
CA THR A 47 -24.68 11.95 4.63
C THR A 47 -23.73 10.82 4.96
N ALA A 48 -23.59 10.50 6.25
CA ALA A 48 -22.79 9.38 6.70
C ALA A 48 -23.57 8.52 7.71
N VAL A 49 -23.43 7.19 7.59
CA VAL A 49 -24.08 6.23 8.49
C VAL A 49 -23.04 5.38 9.21
N ARG A 50 -23.11 5.34 10.53
CA ARG A 50 -22.26 4.47 11.36
C ARG A 50 -22.64 3.02 11.15
N ILE A 51 -21.66 2.17 10.84
CA ILE A 51 -21.83 0.74 10.57
C ILE A 51 -21.15 -0.16 11.59
N GLY A 52 -20.51 0.37 12.65
CA GLY A 52 -20.01 -0.49 13.72
C GLY A 52 -18.72 -0.10 14.40
N PRO A 53 -18.18 -1.02 15.22
CA PRO A 53 -16.83 -0.94 15.77
C PRO A 53 -15.75 -0.88 14.69
N ALA A 54 -14.52 -0.59 15.12
CA ALA A 54 -13.39 -0.36 14.24
C ALA A 54 -13.00 -1.56 13.36
N ALA A 55 -13.13 -2.80 13.87
CA ALA A 55 -12.76 -4.00 13.11
C ALA A 55 -13.60 -4.15 11.83
N ALA A 56 -12.94 -4.32 10.68
CA ALA A 56 -13.61 -4.42 9.38
C ALA A 56 -14.59 -5.61 9.31
N THR A 57 -14.24 -6.74 9.92
CA THR A 57 -15.08 -7.95 10.06
C THR A 57 -16.38 -7.69 10.80
N GLU A 58 -16.42 -6.65 11.62
CA GLU A 58 -17.60 -6.20 12.37
C GLU A 58 -18.23 -4.94 11.79
N SER A 59 -17.68 -4.36 10.71
CA SER A 59 -18.15 -3.12 10.09
C SER A 59 -18.22 -3.23 8.56
N TYR A 60 -17.18 -2.84 7.82
CA TYR A 60 -17.19 -2.78 6.35
C TYR A 60 -17.43 -4.12 5.64
N LEU A 61 -17.16 -5.25 6.30
CA LEU A 61 -17.41 -6.60 5.78
C LEU A 61 -18.79 -7.16 6.21
N ARG A 62 -19.60 -6.38 6.93
CA ARG A 62 -20.94 -6.80 7.40
C ARG A 62 -22.02 -6.40 6.42
N VAL A 63 -22.37 -7.33 5.53
CA VAL A 63 -23.42 -7.20 4.52
C VAL A 63 -24.72 -6.65 5.12
N ASP A 64 -25.18 -7.21 6.23
CA ASP A 64 -26.39 -6.79 6.93
C ASP A 64 -26.37 -5.30 7.30
N ARG A 65 -25.24 -4.80 7.80
CA ARG A 65 -25.10 -3.40 8.23
C ARG A 65 -25.03 -2.44 7.07
N ILE A 66 -24.42 -2.84 5.95
CA ILE A 66 -24.39 -2.03 4.73
C ILE A 66 -25.79 -1.90 4.14
N LEU A 67 -26.55 -3.00 4.05
CA LEU A 67 -27.93 -2.98 3.57
C LEU A 67 -28.85 -2.17 4.48
N GLU A 68 -28.70 -2.28 5.80
CA GLU A 68 -29.42 -1.41 6.75
C GLU A 68 -29.08 0.08 6.56
N ALA A 69 -27.81 0.42 6.30
CA ALA A 69 -27.38 1.79 6.04
C ALA A 69 -27.97 2.32 4.73
N ALA A 70 -28.01 1.50 3.67
CA ALA A 70 -28.65 1.84 2.40
C ALA A 70 -30.16 2.10 2.59
N ALA A 71 -30.85 1.21 3.31
CA ALA A 71 -32.27 1.36 3.60
C ALA A 71 -32.58 2.62 4.44
N LYS A 72 -31.79 2.91 5.48
CA LYS A 72 -31.96 4.09 6.34
C LYS A 72 -31.73 5.40 5.59
N SER A 73 -30.82 5.41 4.63
CA SER A 73 -30.45 6.60 3.86
C SER A 73 -31.27 6.81 2.58
N GLY A 74 -32.05 5.80 2.16
CA GLY A 74 -32.81 5.84 0.92
C GLY A 74 -31.95 5.71 -0.34
N ALA A 75 -30.76 5.10 -0.22
CA ALA A 75 -29.91 4.85 -1.37
C ALA A 75 -30.60 3.90 -2.36
N GLN A 76 -30.45 4.18 -3.65
CA GLN A 76 -30.99 3.36 -4.75
C GLN A 76 -29.94 2.38 -5.28
N ALA A 77 -28.66 2.70 -5.07
CA ALA A 77 -27.54 1.90 -5.52
C ALA A 77 -26.39 1.94 -4.52
N VAL A 78 -25.54 0.91 -4.59
CA VAL A 78 -24.34 0.78 -3.75
C VAL A 78 -23.11 0.68 -4.63
N HIS A 79 -22.16 1.60 -4.43
CA HIS A 79 -20.84 1.55 -5.05
C HIS A 79 -19.85 0.90 -4.08
N PRO A 80 -19.30 -0.27 -4.38
CA PRO A 80 -18.42 -0.98 -3.45
C PRO A 80 -16.97 -0.45 -3.47
N GLY A 81 -16.58 0.32 -4.49
CA GLY A 81 -15.18 0.72 -4.67
C GLY A 81 -14.32 -0.49 -5.03
N TYR A 82 -13.24 -0.71 -4.29
CA TYR A 82 -12.37 -1.89 -4.41
C TYR A 82 -12.06 -2.49 -3.04
N GLY A 83 -11.63 -3.76 -2.99
CA GLY A 83 -11.48 -4.48 -1.72
C GLY A 83 -12.81 -4.63 -0.98
N PHE A 84 -12.75 -4.98 0.31
CA PHE A 84 -13.92 -5.29 1.14
C PHE A 84 -14.93 -6.22 0.44
N LEU A 85 -16.12 -5.71 0.13
CA LEU A 85 -17.22 -6.46 -0.48
C LEU A 85 -17.32 -6.31 -2.00
N ALA A 86 -16.36 -5.62 -2.65
CA ALA A 86 -16.41 -5.34 -4.09
C ALA A 86 -16.41 -6.59 -4.98
N GLU A 87 -15.80 -7.67 -4.52
CA GLU A 87 -15.72 -8.96 -5.23
C GLU A 87 -16.48 -10.06 -4.47
N ASN A 88 -17.45 -9.67 -3.64
CA ASN A 88 -18.27 -10.60 -2.88
C ASN A 88 -19.60 -10.84 -3.63
N ALA A 89 -19.74 -12.03 -4.23
CA ALA A 89 -20.93 -12.41 -4.98
C ALA A 89 -22.20 -12.44 -4.11
N GLU A 90 -22.09 -12.86 -2.85
CA GLU A 90 -23.22 -12.88 -1.91
C GLU A 90 -23.72 -11.46 -1.62
N PHE A 91 -22.81 -10.49 -1.51
CA PHE A 91 -23.16 -9.09 -1.30
C PHE A 91 -23.84 -8.48 -2.52
N ALA A 92 -23.33 -8.75 -3.73
CA ALA A 92 -23.96 -8.30 -4.96
C ALA A 92 -25.38 -8.88 -5.10
N GLN A 93 -25.56 -10.16 -4.78
CA GLN A 93 -26.89 -10.80 -4.75
C GLN A 93 -27.79 -10.19 -3.67
N ALA A 94 -27.28 -9.97 -2.47
CA ALA A 94 -28.05 -9.39 -1.37
C ALA A 94 -28.50 -7.94 -1.65
N CYS A 95 -27.70 -7.17 -2.40
CA CYS A 95 -28.13 -5.87 -2.92
C CYS A 95 -29.33 -6.02 -3.85
N ALA A 96 -29.27 -6.94 -4.82
CA ALA A 96 -30.36 -7.19 -5.76
C ALA A 96 -31.64 -7.66 -5.03
N ASP A 97 -31.52 -8.57 -4.06
CA ASP A 97 -32.63 -9.06 -3.24
C ASP A 97 -33.27 -7.94 -2.41
N ALA A 98 -32.49 -6.93 -2.01
CA ALA A 98 -32.95 -5.74 -1.31
C ALA A 98 -33.50 -4.64 -2.25
N GLY A 99 -33.50 -4.85 -3.57
CA GLY A 99 -33.94 -3.87 -4.57
C GLY A 99 -32.93 -2.74 -4.81
N LEU A 100 -31.67 -2.91 -4.41
CA LEU A 100 -30.58 -1.97 -4.65
C LEU A 100 -29.82 -2.37 -5.91
N THR A 101 -29.40 -1.39 -6.71
CA THR A 101 -28.45 -1.65 -7.80
C THR A 101 -27.03 -1.76 -7.24
N PHE A 102 -26.39 -2.92 -7.40
CA PHE A 102 -24.96 -3.06 -7.18
C PHE A 102 -24.19 -2.43 -8.35
N ILE A 103 -23.38 -1.40 -8.09
CA ILE A 103 -22.59 -0.71 -9.14
C ILE A 103 -21.31 -1.52 -9.38
N GLY A 104 -21.44 -2.53 -10.22
CA GLY A 104 -20.39 -3.48 -10.56
C GLY A 104 -20.93 -4.64 -11.39
N PRO A 105 -20.13 -5.69 -11.59
CA PRO A 105 -20.58 -6.87 -12.34
C PRO A 105 -21.65 -7.67 -11.58
N PRO A 106 -22.44 -8.51 -12.29
CA PRO A 106 -23.43 -9.37 -11.66
C PRO A 106 -22.78 -10.43 -10.77
N ALA A 107 -23.52 -10.91 -9.75
CA ALA A 107 -23.05 -11.89 -8.79
C ALA A 107 -22.50 -13.19 -9.43
N GLU A 108 -23.11 -13.64 -10.53
CA GLU A 108 -22.66 -14.80 -11.29
C GLU A 108 -21.27 -14.60 -11.91
N ALA A 109 -21.00 -13.41 -12.46
CA ALA A 109 -19.69 -13.08 -13.04
C ALA A 109 -18.61 -13.00 -11.95
N ILE A 110 -18.93 -12.37 -10.81
CA ILE A 110 -18.05 -12.31 -9.63
C ILE A 110 -17.70 -13.73 -9.15
N SER A 111 -18.71 -14.58 -8.96
CA SER A 111 -18.51 -15.96 -8.51
C SER A 111 -17.70 -16.80 -9.50
N LEU A 112 -17.96 -16.65 -10.81
CA LEU A 112 -17.25 -17.39 -11.84
C LEU A 112 -15.76 -17.02 -11.91
N MET A 113 -15.45 -15.73 -11.83
CA MET A 113 -14.07 -15.23 -11.91
C MET A 113 -13.29 -15.36 -10.60
N GLY A 114 -13.97 -15.45 -9.46
CA GLY A 114 -13.35 -15.71 -8.16
C GLY A 114 -12.79 -17.13 -8.00
N ASP A 115 -13.26 -18.09 -8.80
CA ASP A 115 -12.71 -19.45 -8.85
C ASP A 115 -11.66 -19.55 -9.97
N LYS A 116 -10.38 -19.64 -9.61
CA LYS A 116 -9.26 -19.66 -10.57
C LYS A 116 -9.34 -20.79 -11.61
N ILE A 117 -9.88 -21.94 -11.23
CA ILE A 117 -9.96 -23.11 -12.12
C ILE A 117 -11.10 -22.89 -13.12
N ARG A 118 -12.27 -22.47 -12.64
CA ARG A 118 -13.43 -22.17 -13.49
C ARG A 118 -13.19 -20.97 -14.38
N ALA A 119 -12.55 -19.92 -13.87
CA ALA A 119 -12.15 -18.74 -14.62
C ALA A 119 -11.26 -19.14 -15.80
N LYS A 120 -10.17 -19.88 -15.55
CA LYS A 120 -9.24 -20.34 -16.59
C LYS A 120 -9.89 -21.23 -17.63
N ALA A 121 -10.76 -22.15 -17.21
CA ALA A 121 -11.49 -23.01 -18.14
C ALA A 121 -12.41 -22.19 -19.05
N THR A 122 -13.11 -21.21 -18.49
CA THR A 122 -14.04 -20.32 -19.22
C THR A 122 -13.30 -19.45 -20.23
N VAL A 123 -12.25 -18.74 -19.81
CA VAL A 123 -11.50 -17.86 -20.72
C VAL A 123 -10.72 -18.65 -21.78
N ARG A 124 -10.22 -19.84 -21.46
CA ARG A 124 -9.61 -20.75 -22.45
C ARG A 124 -10.62 -21.17 -23.50
N ALA A 125 -11.86 -21.50 -23.10
CA ALA A 125 -12.93 -21.83 -24.04
C ALA A 125 -13.33 -20.63 -24.93
N ALA A 126 -13.12 -19.40 -24.44
CA ALA A 126 -13.29 -18.16 -25.19
C ALA A 126 -12.07 -17.81 -26.09
N GLY A 127 -11.07 -18.68 -26.18
CA GLY A 127 -9.88 -18.47 -27.04
C GLY A 127 -8.81 -17.58 -26.43
N VAL A 128 -8.91 -17.21 -25.15
CA VAL A 128 -7.91 -16.41 -24.45
C VAL A 128 -6.73 -17.29 -24.04
N PRO A 129 -5.47 -16.91 -24.37
CA PRO A 129 -4.30 -17.64 -23.91
C PRO A 129 -4.23 -17.69 -22.38
N VAL A 130 -4.01 -18.88 -21.82
CA VAL A 130 -3.80 -19.08 -20.37
C VAL A 130 -2.46 -19.75 -20.13
N VAL A 131 -1.87 -19.55 -18.95
CA VAL A 131 -0.58 -20.16 -18.60
C VAL A 131 -0.71 -21.69 -18.71
N PRO A 132 0.25 -22.39 -19.36
CA PRO A 132 0.29 -23.85 -19.33
C PRO A 132 0.29 -24.35 -17.87
N GLY A 133 -0.63 -25.25 -17.55
CA GLY A 133 -0.86 -25.67 -16.17
C GLY A 133 -1.75 -26.90 -16.09
N SER A 134 -1.89 -27.43 -14.88
CA SER A 134 -2.74 -28.59 -14.59
C SER A 134 -4.20 -28.31 -14.93
N SER A 135 -4.91 -29.34 -15.41
CA SER A 135 -6.33 -29.27 -15.76
C SER A 135 -7.19 -30.01 -14.74
N GLY A 136 -8.33 -29.43 -14.36
CA GLY A 136 -9.27 -30.02 -13.41
C GLY A 136 -9.12 -29.50 -11.97
N SER A 137 -10.13 -29.77 -11.14
CA SER A 137 -10.19 -29.38 -9.72
C SER A 137 -10.00 -30.58 -8.79
N GLY A 138 -9.47 -30.35 -7.58
CA GLY A 138 -9.33 -31.41 -6.57
C GLY A 138 -8.28 -32.47 -6.90
N LEU A 139 -7.22 -32.09 -7.62
CA LEU A 139 -6.12 -32.98 -7.99
C LEU A 139 -5.46 -33.55 -6.74
N THR A 140 -5.07 -34.83 -6.78
CA THR A 140 -4.24 -35.46 -5.74
C THR A 140 -2.78 -35.04 -5.87
N ASP A 141 -1.98 -35.24 -4.82
CA ASP A 141 -0.55 -34.90 -4.84
C ASP A 141 0.21 -35.62 -5.95
N ALA A 142 -0.14 -36.88 -6.23
CA ALA A 142 0.43 -37.65 -7.33
C ALA A 142 0.10 -37.02 -8.69
N GLN A 143 -1.13 -36.56 -8.90
CA GLN A 143 -1.56 -35.89 -10.14
C GLN A 143 -0.92 -34.52 -10.30
N LEU A 144 -0.77 -33.75 -9.22
CA LEU A 144 -0.05 -32.47 -9.23
C LEU A 144 1.43 -32.67 -9.59
N ALA A 145 2.06 -33.72 -9.04
CA ALA A 145 3.44 -34.04 -9.33
C ALA A 145 3.63 -34.52 -10.78
N GLU A 146 2.69 -35.30 -11.31
CA GLU A 146 2.68 -35.70 -12.72
C GLU A 146 2.53 -34.49 -13.65
N ALA A 147 1.56 -33.62 -13.39
CA ALA A 147 1.37 -32.38 -14.14
C ALA A 147 2.61 -31.47 -14.09
N ALA A 148 3.26 -31.36 -12.92
CA ALA A 148 4.50 -30.61 -12.77
C ALA A 148 5.63 -31.15 -13.66
N ARG A 149 5.76 -32.48 -13.75
CA ARG A 149 6.75 -33.15 -14.63
C ARG A 149 6.42 -32.99 -16.11
N GLU A 150 5.14 -33.05 -16.48
CA GLU A 150 4.69 -32.83 -17.86
C GLU A 150 4.93 -31.39 -18.33
N ILE A 151 4.72 -30.40 -17.45
CA ILE A 151 5.00 -28.99 -17.73
C ILE A 151 6.51 -28.73 -17.83
N GLY A 152 7.29 -29.39 -16.97
CA GLY A 152 8.73 -29.19 -16.82
C GLY A 152 9.05 -28.04 -15.86
N THR A 153 10.05 -28.23 -14.98
CA THR A 153 10.49 -27.20 -14.05
C THR A 153 11.22 -26.05 -14.76
N PRO A 154 11.15 -24.80 -14.23
CA PRO A 154 10.46 -24.40 -13.01
C PRO A 154 8.93 -24.32 -13.14
N VAL A 155 8.22 -24.72 -12.08
CA VAL A 155 6.76 -24.62 -11.96
C VAL A 155 6.34 -23.86 -10.71
N LEU A 156 5.15 -23.30 -10.72
CA LEU A 156 4.55 -22.56 -9.62
C LEU A 156 3.33 -23.31 -9.09
N LEU A 157 3.38 -23.74 -7.84
CA LEU A 157 2.22 -24.26 -7.11
C LEU A 157 1.39 -23.09 -6.61
N LYS A 158 0.07 -23.11 -6.86
CA LYS A 158 -0.86 -22.06 -6.45
C LYS A 158 -2.08 -22.63 -5.75
N PRO A 159 -2.53 -22.05 -4.64
CA PRO A 159 -3.84 -22.31 -4.09
C PRO A 159 -4.95 -21.83 -5.03
N SER A 160 -6.02 -22.62 -5.14
CA SER A 160 -7.22 -22.28 -5.92
C SER A 160 -7.97 -21.11 -5.29
N ALA A 161 -8.09 -21.10 -3.96
CA ALA A 161 -8.66 -20.02 -3.18
C ALA A 161 -7.60 -18.94 -2.81
N GLY A 162 -8.05 -17.70 -2.60
CA GLY A 162 -7.22 -16.59 -2.13
C GLY A 162 -6.52 -15.78 -3.24
N GLY A 163 -6.03 -14.57 -2.87
CA GLY A 163 -5.35 -13.63 -3.76
C GLY A 163 -4.03 -13.11 -3.18
N GLY A 164 -3.32 -12.24 -3.90
CA GLY A 164 -2.11 -11.57 -3.41
C GLY A 164 -0.88 -12.47 -3.24
N GLY A 165 -0.85 -13.61 -3.92
CA GLY A 165 0.31 -14.51 -3.94
C GLY A 165 0.57 -15.34 -2.67
N LYS A 166 -0.27 -15.22 -1.64
CA LYS A 166 -0.18 -16.01 -0.41
C LYS A 166 -0.35 -17.51 -0.70
N GLY A 167 0.57 -18.34 -0.20
CA GLY A 167 0.59 -19.79 -0.44
C GLY A 167 1.17 -20.23 -1.79
N MET A 168 1.69 -19.32 -2.62
CA MET A 168 2.36 -19.71 -3.87
C MET A 168 3.78 -20.22 -3.61
N ARG A 169 4.19 -21.29 -4.29
CA ARG A 169 5.52 -21.90 -4.12
C ARG A 169 6.18 -22.20 -5.46
N LEU A 170 7.35 -21.61 -5.68
CA LEU A 170 8.17 -21.84 -6.86
C LEU A 170 9.01 -23.11 -6.67
N VAL A 171 8.82 -24.10 -7.53
CA VAL A 171 9.59 -25.35 -7.52
C VAL A 171 10.52 -25.36 -8.73
N ARG A 172 11.83 -25.25 -8.46
CA ARG A 172 12.88 -25.29 -9.50
C ARG A 172 13.47 -26.69 -9.69
N ASP A 173 13.58 -27.46 -8.61
CA ASP A 173 14.12 -28.81 -8.61
C ASP A 173 12.99 -29.84 -8.63
N GLU A 174 13.03 -30.75 -9.60
CA GLU A 174 12.05 -31.82 -9.75
C GLU A 174 12.00 -32.74 -8.51
N ALA A 175 13.15 -32.94 -7.84
CA ALA A 175 13.24 -33.76 -6.64
C ALA A 175 12.43 -33.21 -5.46
N LEU A 176 12.15 -31.89 -5.44
CA LEU A 176 11.44 -31.21 -4.35
C LEU A 176 9.93 -31.11 -4.58
N ILE A 177 9.41 -31.54 -5.75
CA ILE A 177 7.99 -31.38 -6.11
C ILE A 177 7.05 -31.95 -5.05
N ALA A 178 7.32 -33.17 -4.57
CA ALA A 178 6.46 -33.83 -3.60
C ALA A 178 6.41 -33.09 -2.25
N ASP A 179 7.57 -32.65 -1.76
CA ASP A 179 7.69 -31.95 -0.48
C ASP A 179 7.03 -30.56 -0.54
N GLU A 180 7.21 -29.84 -1.66
CA GLU A 180 6.61 -28.52 -1.87
C GLU A 180 5.08 -28.60 -2.05
N ILE A 181 4.54 -29.64 -2.68
CA ILE A 181 3.08 -29.87 -2.74
C ILE A 181 2.51 -30.07 -1.34
N ALA A 182 3.15 -30.92 -0.53
CA ALA A 182 2.69 -31.18 0.84
C ALA A 182 2.77 -29.90 1.71
N ALA A 183 3.81 -29.09 1.54
CA ALA A 183 3.93 -27.79 2.20
C ALA A 183 2.85 -26.80 1.75
N ALA A 184 2.65 -26.66 0.43
CA ALA A 184 1.64 -25.80 -0.17
C ALA A 184 0.23 -26.11 0.36
N ARG A 185 -0.14 -27.40 0.47
CA ARG A 185 -1.45 -27.80 1.01
C ARG A 185 -1.65 -27.41 2.46
N ARG A 186 -0.63 -27.65 3.31
CA ARG A 186 -0.72 -27.29 4.73
C ARG A 186 -0.95 -25.79 4.88
N GLU A 187 -0.22 -24.99 4.11
CA GLU A 187 -0.31 -23.54 4.10
C GLU A 187 -1.66 -23.04 3.56
N ALA A 188 -2.13 -23.61 2.45
CA ALA A 188 -3.43 -23.28 1.85
C ALA A 188 -4.58 -23.62 2.81
N ARG A 189 -4.55 -24.81 3.43
CA ARG A 189 -5.56 -25.23 4.41
C ARG A 189 -5.58 -24.32 5.64
N ALA A 190 -4.41 -23.96 6.16
CA ALA A 190 -4.30 -23.07 7.31
C ALA A 190 -4.77 -21.65 6.98
N SER A 191 -4.49 -21.16 5.77
CA SER A 191 -4.76 -19.77 5.37
C SER A 191 -6.19 -19.55 4.84
N PHE A 192 -6.75 -20.54 4.14
CA PHE A 192 -7.99 -20.38 3.36
C PHE A 192 -9.06 -21.42 3.70
N GLY A 193 -8.75 -22.43 4.52
CA GLY A 193 -9.65 -23.56 4.78
C GLY A 193 -9.86 -24.50 3.58
N ASP A 194 -9.22 -24.21 2.44
CA ASP A 194 -9.25 -24.98 1.20
C ASP A 194 -7.82 -25.40 0.84
N ASP A 195 -7.62 -26.70 0.60
CA ASP A 195 -6.32 -27.27 0.23
C ASP A 195 -6.20 -27.55 -1.27
N THR A 196 -7.16 -27.10 -2.09
CA THR A 196 -7.14 -27.26 -3.54
C THR A 196 -5.98 -26.48 -4.14
N LEU A 197 -5.09 -27.18 -4.84
CA LEU A 197 -3.93 -26.61 -5.53
C LEU A 197 -4.04 -26.80 -7.04
N LEU A 198 -3.33 -25.94 -7.76
CA LEU A 198 -3.03 -26.07 -9.19
C LEU A 198 -1.53 -25.83 -9.43
N VAL A 199 -0.98 -26.40 -10.50
CA VAL A 199 0.40 -26.18 -10.93
C VAL A 199 0.44 -25.46 -12.27
N GLU A 200 1.31 -24.47 -12.41
CA GLU A 200 1.51 -23.71 -13.64
C GLU A 200 2.97 -23.60 -14.01
N ARG A 201 3.24 -23.40 -15.29
CA ARG A 201 4.59 -23.05 -15.75
C ARG A 201 5.03 -21.74 -15.10
N TRP A 202 6.25 -21.71 -14.58
CA TRP A 202 6.87 -20.46 -14.14
C TRP A 202 7.22 -19.60 -15.36
N VAL A 203 6.87 -18.31 -15.30
CA VAL A 203 7.31 -17.32 -16.28
C VAL A 203 8.42 -16.50 -15.64
N ASP A 204 9.62 -16.59 -16.20
CA ASP A 204 10.78 -15.87 -15.66
C ASP A 204 10.76 -14.40 -16.07
N ARG A 205 11.17 -13.53 -15.14
CA ARG A 205 11.11 -12.05 -15.26
C ARG A 205 9.83 -11.57 -15.94
N PRO A 206 8.64 -11.89 -15.37
CA PRO A 206 7.39 -11.53 -15.98
C PRO A 206 7.13 -10.03 -15.85
N ARG A 207 6.39 -9.51 -16.83
CA ARG A 207 5.77 -8.20 -16.84
C ARG A 207 4.30 -8.40 -16.46
N HIS A 208 3.83 -7.61 -15.50
CA HIS A 208 2.43 -7.64 -15.09
C HIS A 208 1.71 -6.55 -15.89
N ILE A 209 0.93 -6.96 -16.89
CA ILE A 209 0.19 -6.06 -17.77
C ILE A 209 -1.29 -6.39 -17.65
N GLU A 210 -2.12 -5.38 -17.50
CA GLU A 210 -3.54 -5.55 -17.28
C GLU A 210 -4.35 -4.65 -18.21
N ILE A 211 -5.52 -5.13 -18.64
CA ILE A 211 -6.38 -4.41 -19.57
C ILE A 211 -7.62 -3.93 -18.82
N GLN A 212 -7.90 -2.63 -18.91
CA GLN A 212 -9.18 -2.08 -18.45
C GLN A 212 -10.27 -2.48 -19.43
N VAL A 213 -11.32 -3.14 -18.95
CA VAL A 213 -12.55 -3.37 -19.71
C VAL A 213 -13.71 -2.57 -19.12
N LEU A 214 -14.64 -2.20 -19.99
CA LEU A 214 -15.91 -1.57 -19.63
C LEU A 214 -17.02 -2.23 -20.45
N ALA A 215 -18.05 -2.70 -19.76
CA ALA A 215 -19.17 -3.40 -20.37
C ALA A 215 -20.51 -2.81 -19.90
N ASP A 216 -21.50 -2.71 -20.80
CA ASP A 216 -22.86 -2.30 -20.45
C ASP A 216 -23.85 -3.48 -20.38
N GLY A 217 -25.06 -3.20 -19.90
CA GLY A 217 -26.16 -4.17 -19.87
C GLY A 217 -26.78 -4.48 -21.24
N HIS A 218 -26.24 -3.95 -22.34
CA HIS A 218 -26.76 -4.09 -23.71
C HIS A 218 -25.84 -4.95 -24.59
N GLY A 219 -24.83 -5.58 -24.00
CA GLY A 219 -23.90 -6.48 -24.68
C GLY A 219 -22.69 -5.77 -25.30
N ASN A 220 -22.54 -4.46 -25.12
CA ASN A 220 -21.33 -3.76 -25.55
C ASN A 220 -20.22 -3.99 -24.52
N VAL A 221 -19.03 -4.33 -25.01
CA VAL A 221 -17.83 -4.54 -24.22
C VAL A 221 -16.67 -3.93 -25.00
N VAL A 222 -15.93 -3.03 -24.38
CA VAL A 222 -14.73 -2.37 -24.93
C VAL A 222 -13.56 -2.47 -23.96
N HIS A 223 -12.34 -2.35 -24.48
CA HIS A 223 -11.15 -2.12 -23.68
C HIS A 223 -10.69 -0.66 -23.75
N LEU A 224 -10.15 -0.16 -22.64
CA LEU A 224 -9.70 1.23 -22.45
C LEU A 224 -8.17 1.33 -22.36
N GLY A 225 -7.50 0.44 -23.09
CA GLY A 225 -6.04 0.29 -23.09
C GLY A 225 -5.52 -0.55 -21.92
N GLU A 226 -4.20 -0.69 -21.88
CA GLU A 226 -3.47 -1.42 -20.86
C GLU A 226 -2.83 -0.54 -19.80
N ARG A 227 -2.54 -1.15 -18.66
CA ARG A 227 -1.65 -0.65 -17.63
C ARG A 227 -0.55 -1.66 -17.39
N GLU A 228 0.65 -1.17 -17.09
CA GLU A 228 1.75 -1.98 -16.61
C GLU A 228 1.97 -1.76 -15.11
N CYS A 229 1.83 -2.83 -14.34
CA CYS A 229 1.93 -2.84 -12.88
C CYS A 229 3.11 -3.72 -12.42
N SER A 230 4.15 -3.83 -13.25
CA SER A 230 5.34 -4.67 -12.99
C SER A 230 6.11 -4.23 -11.76
N LEU A 231 6.05 -2.96 -11.37
CA LEU A 231 6.75 -2.46 -10.19
C LEU A 231 5.91 -2.74 -8.93
N GLN A 232 6.19 -3.91 -8.35
CA GLN A 232 5.51 -4.42 -7.15
C GLN A 232 6.52 -4.93 -6.12
N ARG A 233 6.18 -4.84 -4.83
CA ARG A 233 6.94 -5.40 -3.71
C ARG A 233 6.09 -6.48 -3.04
N ARG A 234 6.62 -7.70 -2.88
CA ARG A 234 5.89 -8.81 -2.22
C ARG A 234 4.43 -8.95 -2.72
N HIS A 235 4.25 -8.85 -4.05
CA HIS A 235 2.95 -8.89 -4.74
C HIS A 235 2.02 -7.67 -4.51
N GLN A 236 2.48 -6.61 -3.85
CA GLN A 236 1.78 -5.33 -3.75
C GLN A 236 2.28 -4.37 -4.82
N LYS A 237 1.40 -3.93 -5.71
CA LYS A 237 1.69 -2.90 -6.74
C LYS A 237 2.03 -1.57 -6.05
N ILE A 238 3.08 -0.90 -6.52
CA ILE A 238 3.54 0.39 -5.94
C ILE A 238 3.70 1.51 -6.96
N ILE A 239 4.00 1.16 -8.22
CA ILE A 239 4.04 2.07 -9.37
C ILE A 239 3.31 1.40 -10.54
N GLU A 240 2.44 2.15 -11.17
CA GLU A 240 1.65 1.73 -12.32
C GLU A 240 1.77 2.74 -13.45
N GLU A 241 1.77 2.28 -14.70
CA GLU A 241 1.82 3.19 -15.84
C GLU A 241 0.91 2.77 -16.98
N ALA A 242 0.44 3.75 -17.75
CA ALA A 242 -0.40 3.55 -18.92
C ALA A 242 0.00 4.52 -20.04
N PRO A 243 0.18 4.06 -21.29
CA PRO A 243 0.23 2.65 -21.72
C PRO A 243 1.51 1.92 -21.22
N SER A 244 1.64 0.62 -21.51
CA SER A 244 2.87 -0.13 -21.25
C SER A 244 3.95 0.25 -22.27
N VAL A 245 5.19 0.42 -21.80
CA VAL A 245 6.36 0.65 -22.67
C VAL A 245 6.82 -0.62 -23.41
N LEU A 246 6.34 -1.79 -22.99
CA LEU A 246 6.69 -3.08 -23.60
C LEU A 246 5.91 -3.34 -24.90
N LEU A 247 4.64 -2.94 -24.94
CA LEU A 247 3.72 -3.38 -25.99
C LEU A 247 3.76 -2.48 -27.22
N ASP A 248 3.86 -3.11 -28.40
CA ASP A 248 3.53 -2.48 -29.66
C ASP A 248 2.00 -2.46 -29.90
N GLU A 249 1.57 -1.69 -30.92
CA GLU A 249 0.13 -1.54 -31.22
C GLU A 249 -0.56 -2.86 -31.58
N ALA A 250 0.15 -3.78 -32.26
CA ALA A 250 -0.42 -5.05 -32.69
C ALA A 250 -0.69 -5.95 -31.48
N THR A 251 0.28 -6.06 -30.57
CA THR A 251 0.17 -6.83 -29.33
C THR A 251 -0.85 -6.21 -28.40
N ARG A 252 -0.87 -4.88 -28.27
CA ARG A 252 -1.88 -4.13 -27.51
C ARG A 252 -3.29 -4.43 -28.00
N ALA A 253 -3.54 -4.37 -29.31
CA ALA A 253 -4.83 -4.68 -29.88
C ALA A 253 -5.22 -6.15 -29.64
N ALA A 254 -4.28 -7.08 -29.79
CA ALA A 254 -4.54 -8.51 -29.54
C ALA A 254 -4.88 -8.80 -28.07
N MET A 255 -4.13 -8.22 -27.12
CA MET A 255 -4.41 -8.35 -25.69
C MET A 255 -5.72 -7.66 -25.30
N GLY A 256 -6.00 -6.49 -25.88
CA GLY A 256 -7.26 -5.77 -25.72
C GLY A 256 -8.47 -6.61 -26.13
N GLU A 257 -8.43 -7.22 -27.32
CA GLU A 257 -9.48 -8.11 -27.79
C GLU A 257 -9.60 -9.36 -26.90
N ALA A 258 -8.48 -9.96 -26.48
CA ALA A 258 -8.48 -11.09 -25.57
C ALA A 258 -9.17 -10.75 -24.22
N ALA A 259 -8.93 -9.56 -23.69
CA ALA A 259 -9.61 -9.07 -22.49
C ALA A 259 -11.12 -8.87 -22.69
N VAL A 260 -11.51 -8.30 -23.84
CA VAL A 260 -12.93 -8.15 -24.22
C VAL A 260 -13.60 -9.52 -24.33
N GLN A 261 -12.94 -10.52 -24.93
CA GLN A 261 -13.47 -11.89 -25.01
C GLN A 261 -13.58 -12.56 -23.63
N ALA A 262 -12.60 -12.35 -22.74
CA ALA A 262 -12.69 -12.82 -21.36
C ALA A 262 -13.92 -12.23 -20.65
N ALA A 263 -14.14 -10.93 -20.76
CA ALA A 263 -15.29 -10.25 -20.17
C ALA A 263 -16.63 -10.72 -20.78
N ARG A 264 -16.71 -10.89 -22.10
CA ARG A 264 -17.91 -11.44 -22.77
C ARG A 264 -18.23 -12.86 -22.31
N SER A 265 -17.20 -13.68 -22.07
CA SER A 265 -17.36 -15.10 -21.72
C SER A 265 -18.06 -15.33 -20.37
N CYS A 266 -18.07 -14.33 -19.48
CA CYS A 266 -18.73 -14.39 -18.18
C CYS A 266 -19.94 -13.46 -18.05
N GLY A 267 -20.40 -12.83 -19.13
CA GLY A 267 -21.51 -11.87 -19.07
C GLY A 267 -21.20 -10.66 -18.18
N TYR A 268 -19.97 -10.14 -18.28
CA TYR A 268 -19.51 -9.04 -17.44
C TYR A 268 -20.29 -7.74 -17.68
N ALA A 269 -20.42 -6.92 -16.64
CA ALA A 269 -20.99 -5.57 -16.70
C ALA A 269 -20.23 -4.62 -15.77
N GLY A 270 -20.24 -3.32 -16.08
CA GLY A 270 -19.47 -2.30 -15.37
C GLY A 270 -17.99 -2.30 -15.76
N ALA A 271 -17.16 -1.72 -14.89
CA ALA A 271 -15.71 -1.69 -15.07
C ALA A 271 -15.06 -2.95 -14.47
N GLY A 272 -14.04 -3.47 -15.15
CA GLY A 272 -13.27 -4.63 -14.69
C GLY A 272 -11.87 -4.62 -15.28
N THR A 273 -11.01 -5.49 -14.76
CA THR A 273 -9.63 -5.57 -15.26
C THR A 273 -9.24 -7.00 -15.48
N VAL A 274 -8.73 -7.29 -16.68
CA VAL A 274 -8.15 -8.59 -17.02
C VAL A 274 -6.64 -8.50 -16.88
N GLU A 275 -6.08 -9.27 -15.96
CA GLU A 275 -4.64 -9.27 -15.68
C GLU A 275 -3.94 -10.36 -16.50
N PHE A 276 -2.82 -9.99 -17.12
CA PHE A 276 -1.96 -10.86 -17.91
C PHE A 276 -0.54 -10.88 -17.34
N ILE A 277 0.09 -12.04 -17.47
CA ILE A 277 1.53 -12.20 -17.34
C ILE A 277 2.14 -12.26 -18.74
N VAL A 278 3.10 -11.37 -19.00
CA VAL A 278 3.84 -11.31 -20.26
C VAL A 278 5.32 -11.62 -19.98
N PRO A 279 5.96 -12.63 -20.60
CA PRO A 279 7.39 -12.87 -20.46
C PRO A 279 8.19 -11.68 -21.00
N GLY A 280 9.13 -11.14 -20.22
CA GLY A 280 9.87 -9.93 -20.63
C GLY A 280 10.68 -10.09 -21.93
N GLY A 281 11.08 -11.31 -22.28
CA GLY A 281 11.83 -11.61 -23.52
C GLY A 281 10.98 -11.93 -24.74
N ASP A 282 9.67 -12.12 -24.59
CA ASP A 282 8.74 -12.41 -25.68
C ASP A 282 7.37 -11.77 -25.41
N PRO A 283 7.21 -10.48 -25.73
CA PRO A 283 5.96 -9.75 -25.52
C PRO A 283 4.78 -10.31 -26.31
N SER A 284 5.05 -11.06 -27.39
CA SER A 284 4.00 -11.66 -28.24
C SER A 284 3.31 -12.84 -27.56
N SER A 285 3.97 -13.45 -26.58
CA SER A 285 3.39 -14.46 -25.71
C SER A 285 2.81 -13.77 -24.47
N TYR A 286 1.50 -13.81 -24.28
CA TYR A 286 0.85 -13.32 -23.07
C TYR A 286 -0.10 -14.37 -22.53
N TYR A 287 -0.33 -14.36 -21.23
CA TYR A 287 -1.15 -15.37 -20.57
C TYR A 287 -2.07 -14.72 -19.54
N PHE A 288 -3.36 -15.03 -19.63
CA PHE A 288 -4.35 -14.66 -18.63
C PHE A 288 -3.94 -15.19 -17.26
N MET A 289 -3.95 -14.31 -16.27
CA MET A 289 -3.70 -14.63 -14.88
C MET A 289 -5.02 -14.73 -14.12
N GLU A 290 -5.77 -13.64 -14.09
CA GLU A 290 -7.07 -13.52 -13.43
C GLU A 290 -7.85 -12.31 -13.95
N MET A 291 -9.12 -12.21 -13.56
CA MET A 291 -9.96 -11.04 -13.83
C MET A 291 -10.45 -10.48 -12.50
N ASN A 292 -10.07 -9.23 -12.20
CA ASN A 292 -10.54 -8.52 -11.02
C ASN A 292 -11.90 -7.91 -11.35
N THR A 293 -12.92 -8.31 -10.59
CA THR A 293 -14.33 -8.04 -10.89
C THR A 293 -14.82 -6.73 -10.27
N ARG A 294 -13.99 -5.69 -10.40
CA ARG A 294 -14.15 -4.39 -9.75
C ARG A 294 -13.34 -3.30 -10.46
N LEU A 295 -13.56 -2.05 -10.04
CA LEU A 295 -12.63 -0.96 -10.35
C LEU A 295 -11.25 -1.29 -9.76
N GLN A 296 -10.18 -1.07 -10.53
CA GLN A 296 -8.82 -1.19 -10.01
C GLN A 296 -8.37 0.07 -9.29
N VAL A 297 -7.40 -0.07 -8.39
CA VAL A 297 -6.87 1.06 -7.62
C VAL A 297 -6.23 2.08 -8.56
N GLU A 298 -5.47 1.55 -9.51
CA GLU A 298 -4.68 2.21 -10.56
C GLU A 298 -5.50 2.64 -11.78
N HIS A 299 -6.83 2.65 -11.68
CA HIS A 299 -7.69 3.18 -12.75
C HIS A 299 -7.35 4.63 -13.17
N PRO A 300 -6.82 5.56 -12.32
CA PRO A 300 -6.55 6.93 -12.73
C PRO A 300 -5.54 7.06 -13.88
N VAL A 301 -4.56 6.14 -14.02
CA VAL A 301 -3.64 6.21 -15.18
C VAL A 301 -4.38 5.94 -16.50
N THR A 302 -5.40 5.07 -16.48
CA THR A 302 -6.28 4.86 -17.63
C THR A 302 -7.15 6.09 -17.91
N GLU A 303 -7.72 6.71 -16.87
CA GLU A 303 -8.53 7.92 -17.02
C GLU A 303 -7.76 9.06 -17.68
N LEU A 304 -6.49 9.26 -17.29
CA LEU A 304 -5.67 10.36 -17.81
C LEU A 304 -5.27 10.21 -19.27
N ILE A 305 -5.11 8.97 -19.77
CA ILE A 305 -4.75 8.75 -21.19
C ILE A 305 -5.96 8.62 -22.11
N THR A 306 -7.13 8.25 -21.57
CA THR A 306 -8.38 8.09 -22.32
C THR A 306 -9.30 9.31 -22.24
N GLY A 307 -9.19 10.10 -21.18
CA GLY A 307 -10.11 11.21 -20.88
C GLY A 307 -11.48 10.77 -20.33
N LEU A 308 -11.63 9.50 -19.95
CA LEU A 308 -12.89 8.96 -19.40
C LEU A 308 -12.84 8.88 -17.87
N ASP A 309 -13.90 9.31 -17.19
CA ASP A 309 -14.11 9.02 -15.76
C ASP A 309 -14.74 7.62 -15.62
N LEU A 310 -13.99 6.67 -15.07
CA LEU A 310 -14.44 5.28 -14.97
C LEU A 310 -15.53 5.10 -13.91
N VAL A 311 -15.52 5.89 -12.83
CA VAL A 311 -16.59 5.88 -11.83
C VAL A 311 -17.89 6.43 -12.43
N GLU A 312 -17.79 7.48 -13.25
CA GLU A 312 -18.94 8.03 -13.99
C GLU A 312 -19.58 6.94 -14.87
N TRP A 313 -18.74 6.22 -15.63
CA TRP A 313 -19.22 5.15 -16.50
C TRP A 313 -19.78 3.96 -15.74
N GLN A 314 -19.22 3.59 -14.59
CA GLN A 314 -19.81 2.57 -13.72
C GLN A 314 -21.23 2.97 -13.30
N LEU A 315 -21.46 4.24 -12.93
CA LEU A 315 -22.77 4.76 -12.52
C LEU A 315 -23.77 4.76 -13.68
N ARG A 316 -23.37 5.23 -14.87
CA ARG A 316 -24.21 5.26 -16.07
C ARG A 316 -24.64 3.86 -16.51
N VAL A 317 -23.69 2.94 -16.59
CA VAL A 317 -23.93 1.52 -16.93
C VAL A 317 -24.87 0.88 -15.92
N ALA A 318 -24.61 1.07 -14.62
CA ALA A 318 -25.48 0.54 -13.57
C ALA A 318 -26.89 1.13 -13.63
N ALA A 319 -27.05 2.37 -14.09
CA ALA A 319 -28.34 3.00 -14.34
C ALA A 319 -29.02 2.54 -15.64
N GLY A 320 -28.42 1.61 -16.38
CA GLY A 320 -28.96 1.01 -17.60
C GLY A 320 -28.63 1.78 -18.89
N GLU A 321 -27.74 2.77 -18.86
CA GLU A 321 -27.30 3.48 -20.06
C GLU A 321 -26.37 2.60 -20.93
N PRO A 322 -26.50 2.64 -22.27
CA PRO A 322 -25.54 2.01 -23.16
C PRO A 322 -24.27 2.85 -23.30
N LEU A 323 -23.15 2.20 -23.65
CA LEU A 323 -21.93 2.91 -24.03
C LEU A 323 -22.16 3.67 -25.35
N PRO A 324 -21.85 4.97 -25.42
CA PRO A 324 -22.06 5.78 -26.61
C PRO A 324 -20.90 5.69 -27.62
N PHE A 325 -19.87 4.91 -27.30
CA PHE A 325 -18.65 4.76 -28.10
C PHE A 325 -18.37 3.29 -28.38
N ALA A 326 -17.78 3.03 -29.54
CA ALA A 326 -17.24 1.73 -29.93
C ALA A 326 -15.74 1.65 -29.64
N GLN A 327 -15.14 0.48 -29.88
CA GLN A 327 -13.70 0.28 -29.65
C GLN A 327 -12.82 1.25 -30.46
N ASP A 328 -13.21 1.56 -31.69
CA ASP A 328 -12.46 2.44 -32.60
C ASP A 328 -12.52 3.92 -32.20
N ASP A 329 -13.44 4.31 -31.30
CA ASP A 329 -13.53 5.68 -30.78
C ASP A 329 -12.56 5.92 -29.61
N ILE A 330 -12.03 4.84 -29.00
CA ILE A 330 -11.13 4.93 -27.86
C ILE A 330 -9.72 5.30 -28.33
N THR A 331 -9.25 6.47 -27.91
CA THR A 331 -7.89 6.94 -28.19
C THR A 331 -7.07 6.97 -26.91
N LEU A 332 -5.84 6.45 -26.98
CA LEU A 332 -4.85 6.56 -25.92
C LEU A 332 -3.91 7.72 -26.26
N THR A 333 -3.87 8.75 -25.42
CA THR A 333 -3.05 9.95 -25.65
C THR A 333 -2.07 10.18 -24.52
N GLY A 334 -0.82 10.50 -24.84
CA GLY A 334 0.24 10.75 -23.85
C GLY A 334 0.58 9.51 -23.02
N HIS A 335 1.03 9.75 -21.79
CA HIS A 335 1.44 8.72 -20.84
C HIS A 335 1.13 9.16 -19.42
N ALA A 336 0.64 8.24 -18.59
CA ALA A 336 0.38 8.47 -17.18
C ALA A 336 1.16 7.46 -16.32
N VAL A 337 1.64 7.92 -15.16
CA VAL A 337 2.32 7.09 -14.16
C VAL A 337 1.75 7.43 -12.79
N GLU A 338 1.44 6.41 -11.99
CA GLU A 338 0.91 6.51 -10.63
C GLU A 338 1.91 5.94 -9.62
N ALA A 339 1.90 6.51 -8.42
CA ALA A 339 2.62 6.05 -7.25
C ALA A 339 1.68 5.89 -6.06
N ARG A 340 1.70 4.72 -5.41
CA ARG A 340 0.93 4.47 -4.17
C ARG A 340 1.71 4.90 -2.94
N ILE A 341 1.22 5.93 -2.25
CA ILE A 341 1.80 6.39 -0.99
C ILE A 341 1.26 5.53 0.13
N CYS A 342 2.13 4.72 0.72
CA CYS A 342 1.78 3.80 1.81
C CYS A 342 2.44 4.25 3.12
N ALA A 343 1.74 4.03 4.24
CA ALA A 343 2.27 4.13 5.60
C ALA A 343 3.24 2.97 5.87
N GLU A 344 4.40 3.01 5.24
CA GLU A 344 5.48 2.04 5.38
C GLU A 344 6.81 2.77 5.57
N ASP A 345 7.74 2.15 6.31
CA ASP A 345 9.10 2.67 6.49
C ASP A 345 10.12 1.84 5.70
N PRO A 346 10.55 2.29 4.51
CA PRO A 346 11.54 1.59 3.70
C PRO A 346 12.86 1.31 4.43
N SER A 347 13.28 2.19 5.35
CA SER A 347 14.53 2.04 6.10
C SER A 347 14.52 0.87 7.08
N ARG A 348 13.33 0.43 7.48
CA ARG A 348 13.11 -0.72 8.36
C ARG A 348 12.60 -1.94 7.62
N GLY A 349 12.84 -2.02 6.30
CA GLY A 349 12.34 -3.14 5.48
C GLY A 349 10.85 -3.01 5.13
N PHE A 350 10.35 -1.77 5.06
CA PHE A 350 8.96 -1.40 4.76
C PHE A 350 7.99 -2.04 5.77
N LEU A 351 8.30 -1.92 7.05
CA LEU A 351 7.33 -2.23 8.09
C LEU A 351 6.18 -1.20 8.03
N PRO A 352 4.92 -1.62 8.26
CA PRO A 352 3.81 -0.73 8.52
C PRO A 352 4.16 0.33 9.55
N SER A 353 3.71 1.54 9.29
CA SER A 353 3.85 2.67 10.19
C SER A 353 2.48 3.30 10.46
N GLY A 354 2.42 4.17 11.46
CA GLY A 354 1.19 4.84 11.86
C GLY A 354 1.51 6.06 12.72
N GLY A 355 0.47 6.79 13.08
CA GLY A 355 0.58 8.04 13.82
C GLY A 355 -0.47 9.05 13.39
N THR A 356 -0.39 10.25 13.95
CA THR A 356 -1.27 11.36 13.56
C THR A 356 -0.61 12.16 12.44
N VAL A 357 -1.34 12.47 11.37
CA VAL A 357 -0.87 13.36 10.31
C VAL A 357 -0.74 14.78 10.87
N LEU A 358 0.47 15.24 11.11
CA LEU A 358 0.77 16.54 11.71
C LEU A 358 0.86 17.67 10.68
N ALA A 359 1.33 17.37 9.46
CA ALA A 359 1.34 18.31 8.35
C ALA A 359 1.12 17.59 7.01
N LEU A 360 0.16 18.12 6.27
CA LEU A 360 -0.39 17.75 4.96
C LEU A 360 0.18 18.56 3.78
N HIS A 361 0.94 18.02 2.82
CA HIS A 361 1.02 18.65 1.49
C HIS A 361 0.87 17.63 0.37
N GLU A 362 -0.19 17.81 -0.43
CA GLU A 362 -0.54 16.94 -1.56
C GLU A 362 -0.30 17.69 -2.87
N PRO A 363 0.57 17.20 -3.78
CA PRO A 363 0.86 17.89 -5.02
C PRO A 363 -0.34 17.82 -5.98
N GLN A 364 -0.69 18.94 -6.59
CA GLN A 364 -1.75 19.05 -7.60
C GLN A 364 -1.37 20.09 -8.65
N GLY A 365 -1.82 19.96 -9.89
CA GLY A 365 -1.59 20.97 -10.94
C GLY A 365 -1.47 20.40 -12.35
N ASP A 366 -0.74 21.10 -13.22
CA ASP A 366 -0.59 20.74 -14.64
C ASP A 366 -0.05 19.31 -14.84
N GLY A 367 -0.96 18.39 -15.19
CA GLY A 367 -0.66 16.96 -15.34
C GLY A 367 -0.25 16.27 -14.04
N VAL A 368 -0.65 16.77 -12.86
CA VAL A 368 -0.47 16.10 -11.57
C VAL A 368 -1.80 16.04 -10.83
N ARG A 369 -2.19 14.83 -10.44
CA ARG A 369 -3.41 14.52 -9.68
C ARG A 369 -3.01 13.78 -8.42
N THR A 370 -3.65 14.11 -7.30
CA THR A 370 -3.55 13.32 -6.07
C THR A 370 -4.95 12.89 -5.64
N ASP A 371 -5.17 11.58 -5.53
CA ASP A 371 -6.37 10.98 -4.95
C ASP A 371 -6.01 10.50 -3.53
N SER A 372 -6.64 11.06 -2.50
CA SER A 372 -6.21 10.87 -1.10
C SER A 372 -7.37 10.75 -0.12
N GLY A 373 -7.19 9.90 0.88
CA GLY A 373 -8.08 9.79 2.05
C GLY A 373 -7.60 10.58 3.28
N LEU A 374 -6.47 11.30 3.18
CA LEU A 374 -5.83 11.96 4.32
C LEU A 374 -6.36 13.37 4.59
N SER A 375 -6.24 13.79 5.84
CA SER A 375 -6.36 15.17 6.31
C SER A 375 -5.40 15.40 7.48
N GLU A 376 -5.00 16.65 7.72
CA GLU A 376 -4.26 16.97 8.95
C GLU A 376 -5.11 16.62 10.18
N GLY A 377 -4.46 16.05 11.20
CA GLY A 377 -5.10 15.52 12.40
C GLY A 377 -5.67 14.11 12.26
N THR A 378 -5.68 13.50 11.06
CA THR A 378 -6.11 12.11 10.89
C THR A 378 -5.15 11.15 11.57
N GLU A 379 -5.69 10.19 12.34
CA GLU A 379 -4.92 9.09 12.90
C GLU A 379 -4.84 7.92 11.91
N VAL A 380 -3.63 7.53 11.55
CA VAL A 380 -3.32 6.34 10.75
C VAL A 380 -2.97 5.21 11.71
N GLY A 381 -3.94 4.33 11.94
CA GLY A 381 -3.79 3.12 12.76
C GLY A 381 -3.52 1.85 11.94
N SER A 382 -3.31 0.72 12.62
CA SER A 382 -2.95 -0.57 12.02
C SER A 382 -4.13 -1.44 11.54
N LEU A 383 -5.37 -0.96 11.72
CA LEU A 383 -6.60 -1.71 11.49
C LEU A 383 -6.97 -1.92 10.01
N TYR A 384 -6.40 -1.11 9.12
CA TYR A 384 -6.75 -1.08 7.70
C TYR A 384 -5.51 -1.14 6.82
N ASP A 385 -5.71 -1.13 5.50
CA ASP A 385 -4.64 -1.13 4.50
C ASP A 385 -3.69 0.08 4.65
N PRO A 386 -2.37 -0.08 4.42
CA PRO A 386 -1.40 1.00 4.58
C PRO A 386 -1.51 2.09 3.51
N MET A 387 -2.22 1.87 2.40
CA MET A 387 -2.30 2.86 1.32
C MET A 387 -3.08 4.10 1.76
N LEU A 388 -2.41 5.26 1.72
CA LEU A 388 -2.94 6.54 2.18
C LEU A 388 -3.47 7.40 1.04
N SER A 389 -2.73 7.44 -0.07
CA SER A 389 -3.04 8.25 -1.25
C SER A 389 -2.35 7.70 -2.50
N LYS A 390 -2.72 8.24 -3.65
CA LYS A 390 -2.13 7.98 -4.95
C LYS A 390 -1.71 9.30 -5.56
N VAL A 391 -0.46 9.39 -6.02
CA VAL A 391 0.04 10.54 -6.77
C VAL A 391 0.22 10.10 -8.21
N ILE A 392 -0.46 10.77 -9.13
CA ILE A 392 -0.51 10.44 -10.55
C ILE A 392 0.00 11.60 -11.37
N ALA A 393 0.88 11.33 -12.33
CA ALA A 393 1.36 12.33 -13.27
C ALA A 393 1.09 11.92 -14.71
N TYR A 394 0.70 12.88 -15.52
CA TYR A 394 0.49 12.78 -16.95
C TYR A 394 1.48 13.64 -17.72
N GLY A 395 1.96 13.14 -18.86
CA GLY A 395 2.75 13.90 -19.81
C GLY A 395 2.47 13.50 -21.26
N PRO A 396 2.94 14.28 -22.24
CA PRO A 396 2.84 13.92 -23.66
C PRO A 396 3.67 12.67 -24.03
N ASP A 397 4.63 12.31 -23.18
CA ASP A 397 5.47 11.12 -23.29
C ASP A 397 5.82 10.58 -21.89
N ARG A 398 6.25 9.31 -21.86
CA ARG A 398 6.65 8.61 -20.63
C ARG A 398 7.72 9.35 -19.84
N ALA A 399 8.74 9.87 -20.52
CA ALA A 399 9.85 10.58 -19.87
C ALA A 399 9.38 11.83 -19.12
N THR A 400 8.41 12.56 -19.69
CA THR A 400 7.79 13.73 -19.07
C THR A 400 6.89 13.34 -17.92
N ALA A 401 6.08 12.29 -18.06
CA ALA A 401 5.26 11.76 -16.96
C ALA A 401 6.14 11.33 -15.75
N LEU A 402 7.23 10.59 -15.98
CA LEU A 402 8.17 10.19 -14.93
C LEU A 402 8.84 11.39 -14.24
N ARG A 403 9.27 12.40 -15.00
CA ARG A 403 9.85 13.63 -14.41
C ARG A 403 8.82 14.39 -13.57
N LYS A 404 7.58 14.52 -14.07
CA LYS A 404 6.50 15.18 -13.34
C LYS A 404 6.15 14.42 -12.06
N LEU A 405 6.04 13.09 -12.11
CA LEU A 405 5.77 12.27 -10.92
C LEU A 405 6.88 12.40 -9.88
N ARG A 406 8.15 12.35 -10.30
CA ARG A 406 9.29 12.55 -9.38
C ARG A 406 9.28 13.93 -8.73
N ALA A 407 8.91 14.98 -9.47
CA ALA A 407 8.79 16.33 -8.93
C ALA A 407 7.60 16.44 -7.97
N ALA A 408 6.46 15.82 -8.29
CA ALA A 408 5.30 15.75 -7.41
C ALA A 408 5.62 15.04 -6.10
N LEU A 409 6.26 13.86 -6.16
CA LEU A 409 6.69 13.12 -4.97
C LEU A 409 7.72 13.87 -4.12
N ALA A 410 8.55 14.74 -4.73
CA ALA A 410 9.46 15.59 -3.96
C ALA A 410 8.72 16.68 -3.17
N ASP A 411 7.56 17.13 -3.67
CA ASP A 411 6.71 18.12 -3.00
C ASP A 411 5.74 17.47 -2.00
N THR A 412 5.44 16.17 -2.12
CA THR A 412 4.62 15.41 -1.16
C THR A 412 5.20 15.47 0.25
N VAL A 413 4.37 15.85 1.23
CA VAL A 413 4.73 15.93 2.65
C VAL A 413 3.64 15.26 3.47
N THR A 414 4.05 14.28 4.27
CA THR A 414 3.20 13.62 5.28
C THR A 414 4.00 13.52 6.57
N LEU A 415 3.95 14.55 7.42
CA LEU A 415 4.67 14.54 8.70
C LEU A 415 3.83 13.87 9.79
N GLY A 416 4.47 13.13 10.68
CA GLY A 416 3.81 12.36 11.75
C GLY A 416 3.50 10.91 11.41
N VAL A 417 3.54 10.54 10.12
CA VAL A 417 3.38 9.16 9.64
C VAL A 417 4.48 8.90 8.61
N PRO A 418 5.46 8.01 8.88
CA PRO A 418 6.44 7.60 7.88
C PRO A 418 5.77 7.06 6.61
N THR A 419 6.34 7.35 5.44
CA THR A 419 5.80 6.85 4.17
C THR A 419 6.90 6.39 3.23
N ASN A 420 6.51 5.64 2.20
CA ASN A 420 7.38 5.18 1.13
C ASN A 420 7.67 6.26 0.04
N ALA A 421 7.18 7.50 0.16
CA ALA A 421 7.22 8.50 -0.91
C ALA A 421 8.65 8.80 -1.43
N GLY A 422 9.62 9.01 -0.54
CA GLY A 422 11.02 9.23 -0.91
C GLY A 422 11.65 8.03 -1.62
N PHE A 423 11.29 6.80 -1.21
CA PHE A 423 11.72 5.57 -1.90
C PHE A 423 11.17 5.51 -3.32
N LEU A 424 9.87 5.77 -3.51
CA LEU A 424 9.24 5.78 -4.85
C LEU A 424 9.89 6.80 -5.77
N ARG A 425 10.24 7.99 -5.25
CA ARG A 425 10.96 9.02 -6.02
C ARG A 425 12.33 8.52 -6.52
N ARG A 426 13.07 7.78 -5.69
CA ARG A 426 14.36 7.17 -6.05
C ARG A 426 14.17 6.01 -7.03
N LEU A 427 13.17 5.16 -6.82
CA LEU A 427 12.82 4.06 -7.74
C LEU A 427 12.51 4.58 -9.15
N LEU A 428 11.72 5.64 -9.28
CA LEU A 428 11.40 6.28 -10.57
C LEU A 428 12.63 6.91 -11.26
N ALA A 429 13.71 7.15 -10.51
CA ALA A 429 14.99 7.61 -11.07
C ALA A 429 15.92 6.46 -11.47
N HIS A 430 15.60 5.22 -11.07
CA HIS A 430 16.45 4.06 -11.31
C HIS A 430 16.62 3.79 -12.81
N PRO A 431 17.84 3.52 -13.31
CA PRO A 431 18.10 3.37 -14.75
C PRO A 431 17.20 2.32 -15.44
N ALA A 432 16.92 1.19 -14.79
CA ALA A 432 16.04 0.16 -15.34
C ALA A 432 14.59 0.66 -15.50
N VAL A 433 14.09 1.45 -14.54
CA VAL A 433 12.74 2.04 -14.60
C VAL A 433 12.66 3.09 -15.71
N VAL A 434 13.66 3.95 -15.81
CA VAL A 434 13.75 4.97 -16.87
C VAL A 434 13.81 4.31 -18.26
N ALA A 435 14.57 3.23 -18.40
CA ALA A 435 14.71 2.48 -19.65
C ALA A 435 13.48 1.63 -20.00
N GLY A 436 12.58 1.35 -19.05
CA GLY A 436 11.45 0.44 -19.25
C GLY A 436 11.82 -1.04 -19.16
N ASP A 437 13.00 -1.37 -18.62
CA ASP A 437 13.43 -2.74 -18.30
C ASP A 437 12.85 -3.17 -16.95
N LEU A 438 11.52 -3.34 -16.94
CA LEU A 438 10.76 -3.70 -15.75
C LEU A 438 10.59 -5.22 -15.69
N ASP A 439 10.40 -5.73 -14.48
CA ASP A 439 9.81 -7.05 -14.20
C ASP A 439 9.30 -7.07 -12.76
N THR A 440 8.47 -8.04 -12.42
CA THR A 440 7.85 -8.13 -11.08
C THR A 440 8.82 -8.32 -9.92
N GLY A 441 10.08 -8.66 -10.19
CA GLY A 441 11.13 -8.80 -9.18
C GLY A 441 12.08 -7.61 -9.09
N LEU A 442 11.92 -6.58 -9.93
CA LEU A 442 12.87 -5.45 -9.98
C LEU A 442 12.95 -4.70 -8.66
N VAL A 443 11.80 -4.38 -8.06
CA VAL A 443 11.76 -3.64 -6.80
C VAL A 443 12.47 -4.42 -5.69
N GLU A 444 12.24 -5.73 -5.58
CA GLU A 444 12.87 -6.57 -4.56
C GLU A 444 14.40 -6.63 -4.72
N ARG A 445 14.91 -6.67 -5.96
CA ARG A 445 16.35 -6.67 -6.22
C ARG A 445 17.03 -5.35 -5.90
N GLU A 446 16.38 -4.23 -6.19
CA GLU A 446 17.00 -2.90 -6.10
C GLU A 446 16.66 -2.16 -4.79
N ALA A 447 15.71 -2.65 -3.99
CA ALA A 447 15.17 -1.90 -2.85
C ALA A 447 16.24 -1.46 -1.85
N GLU A 448 17.16 -2.35 -1.50
CA GLU A 448 18.24 -2.08 -0.53
C GLU A 448 19.12 -0.90 -0.98
N GLY A 449 19.48 -0.85 -2.27
CA GLY A 449 20.29 0.24 -2.83
C GLY A 449 19.56 1.57 -3.02
N LEU A 450 18.24 1.61 -2.80
CA LEU A 450 17.40 2.80 -2.93
C LEU A 450 17.01 3.42 -1.59
N VAL A 451 17.41 2.80 -0.48
CA VAL A 451 17.20 3.34 0.88
C VAL A 451 18.47 4.09 1.30
N PRO A 452 18.38 5.37 1.70
CA PRO A 452 19.54 6.11 2.18
C PRO A 452 20.12 5.53 3.48
N ASP A 453 21.45 5.57 3.59
CA ASP A 453 22.16 5.20 4.82
C ASP A 453 22.00 6.30 5.88
N GLY A 454 21.06 6.13 6.80
CA GLY A 454 20.86 7.02 7.94
C GLY A 454 20.24 8.37 7.60
N VAL A 455 20.52 9.36 8.46
CA VAL A 455 19.93 10.72 8.37
C VAL A 455 20.98 11.70 7.85
N PRO A 456 20.68 12.48 6.79
CA PRO A 456 21.61 13.48 6.27
C PRO A 456 22.00 14.55 7.30
N ASP A 457 23.25 15.01 7.25
CA ASP A 457 23.79 16.04 8.15
C ASP A 457 22.93 17.31 8.20
N GLU A 458 22.40 17.74 7.05
CA GLU A 458 21.57 18.94 6.98
C GLU A 458 20.20 18.79 7.68
N VAL A 459 19.74 17.56 7.92
CA VAL A 459 18.55 17.28 8.73
C VAL A 459 18.87 17.49 10.21
N TYR A 460 20.04 17.04 10.68
CA TYR A 460 20.49 17.33 12.04
C TYR A 460 20.77 18.81 12.26
N GLU A 461 21.33 19.51 11.26
CA GLU A 461 21.47 20.98 11.31
C GLU A 461 20.10 21.67 11.44
N ALA A 462 19.11 21.26 10.63
CA ALA A 462 17.75 21.80 10.70
C ALA A 462 17.07 21.49 12.05
N ALA A 463 17.22 20.27 12.56
CA ALA A 463 16.67 19.85 13.84
C ALA A 463 17.28 20.64 15.01
N ALA A 464 18.59 20.87 14.99
CA ALA A 464 19.29 21.70 15.96
C ALA A 464 18.83 23.17 15.85
N ALA A 465 18.71 23.71 14.64
CA ALA A 465 18.29 25.10 14.42
C ALA A 465 16.90 25.37 15.00
N VAL A 466 15.97 24.42 14.82
CA VAL A 466 14.63 24.46 15.42
C VAL A 466 14.70 24.54 16.95
N ARG A 467 15.58 23.75 17.58
CA ARG A 467 15.74 23.72 19.04
C ARG A 467 16.39 24.98 19.57
N GLU A 468 17.43 25.46 18.91
CA GLU A 468 18.10 26.71 19.30
C GLU A 468 17.17 27.93 19.13
N ASP A 469 16.33 27.95 18.10
CA ASP A 469 15.31 28.98 17.93
C ASP A 469 14.26 28.95 19.04
N ALA A 470 13.84 27.75 19.48
CA ALA A 470 12.89 27.59 20.59
C ALA A 470 13.45 28.06 21.96
N LEU A 471 14.78 28.18 22.10
CA LEU A 471 15.42 28.74 23.28
C LEU A 471 15.41 30.28 23.29
N LYS A 472 15.10 30.94 22.17
CA LYS A 472 15.12 32.41 22.10
C LYS A 472 13.98 32.99 22.96
N PRO A 473 14.27 34.01 23.77
CA PRO A 473 13.24 34.66 24.58
C PRO A 473 12.14 35.28 23.73
N VAL A 474 10.89 35.10 24.12
CA VAL A 474 9.71 35.65 23.43
C VAL A 474 9.14 36.83 24.22
N GLY A 475 9.07 38.02 23.61
CA GLY A 475 8.38 39.20 24.17
C GLY A 475 9.00 40.56 23.79
N ASP A 476 8.22 41.63 23.86
CA ASP A 476 8.60 42.99 23.46
C ASP A 476 9.19 43.85 24.61
N GLY A 477 9.73 43.20 25.64
CA GLY A 477 10.15 43.82 26.90
C GLY A 477 11.63 43.63 27.23
N TRP A 478 11.97 43.74 28.52
CA TRP A 478 13.31 43.42 29.00
C TRP A 478 13.59 41.91 28.81
N THR A 479 14.67 41.59 28.10
CA THR A 479 15.17 40.23 27.92
C THR A 479 16.23 39.92 28.97
N ASP A 480 16.04 38.86 29.75
CA ASP A 480 17.06 38.36 30.66
C ASP A 480 18.29 37.90 29.84
N PRO A 481 19.48 38.50 30.02
CA PRO A 481 20.68 38.08 29.30
C PRO A 481 21.04 36.60 29.48
N PHE A 482 20.61 35.96 30.57
CA PHE A 482 20.83 34.52 30.81
C PHE A 482 19.84 33.62 30.07
N SER A 483 18.73 34.17 29.59
CA SER A 483 17.75 33.46 28.75
C SER A 483 18.12 33.44 27.27
N VAL A 484 19.11 34.24 26.84
CA VAL A 484 19.56 34.28 25.45
C VAL A 484 20.53 33.12 25.19
N PRO A 485 20.26 32.22 24.22
CA PRO A 485 21.12 31.07 23.92
C PRO A 485 22.38 31.47 23.12
N SER A 486 23.03 32.59 23.47
CA SER A 486 24.15 33.14 22.68
C SER A 486 25.47 32.41 22.87
N GLY A 487 25.50 31.34 23.67
CA GLY A 487 26.72 30.61 24.01
C GLY A 487 27.75 31.42 24.80
N TRP A 488 27.38 32.58 25.38
CA TRP A 488 28.32 33.52 25.98
C TRP A 488 29.20 32.86 27.06
N ARG A 489 30.50 33.20 27.08
CA ARG A 489 31.49 32.77 28.07
C ARG A 489 32.37 33.95 28.46
N LEU A 490 32.71 34.05 29.75
CA LEU A 490 33.61 35.08 30.25
C LEU A 490 35.02 34.88 29.69
N GLY A 491 35.54 35.86 28.93
CA GLY A 491 36.93 35.88 28.46
C GLY A 491 37.27 34.90 27.34
N GLY A 492 36.29 34.36 26.61
CA GLY A 492 36.52 33.35 25.58
C GLY A 492 35.57 33.45 24.39
N THR A 493 35.71 32.48 23.46
CA THR A 493 34.81 32.31 22.32
C THR A 493 33.44 31.82 22.79
N PRO A 494 32.32 32.34 22.25
CA PRO A 494 31.01 31.75 22.49
C PRO A 494 31.02 30.24 22.22
N ALA A 495 30.50 29.46 23.16
CA ALA A 495 30.38 28.02 23.05
C ALA A 495 29.01 27.66 22.47
N SER A 496 28.99 27.12 21.25
CA SER A 496 27.78 26.62 20.59
C SER A 496 27.05 25.60 21.47
N VAL A 497 25.73 25.66 21.48
CA VAL A 497 24.89 24.65 22.14
C VAL A 497 25.15 23.29 21.48
N THR A 498 25.36 22.26 22.30
CA THR A 498 25.44 20.87 21.82
C THR A 498 24.08 20.23 22.01
N HIS A 499 23.46 19.82 20.91
CA HIS A 499 22.19 19.12 20.91
C HIS A 499 22.47 17.62 20.87
N TRP A 500 21.81 16.88 21.75
CA TRP A 500 21.81 15.42 21.75
C TRP A 500 20.53 14.99 21.05
N LEU A 501 20.67 14.42 19.86
CA LEU A 501 19.56 14.14 18.96
C LEU A 501 19.49 12.65 18.69
N ARG A 502 18.28 12.15 18.45
CA ARG A 502 18.06 10.77 18.02
C ARG A 502 16.97 10.72 16.95
N ALA A 503 17.26 10.06 15.86
CA ALA A 503 16.24 9.65 14.90
C ALA A 503 15.78 8.22 15.22
N ALA A 504 14.52 7.91 14.93
CA ALA A 504 13.95 6.58 15.19
C ALA A 504 14.79 5.47 14.55
N GLY A 505 15.05 4.39 15.30
CA GLY A 505 15.86 3.25 14.84
C GLY A 505 17.36 3.50 14.72
N LEU A 506 17.87 4.70 15.04
CA LEU A 506 19.30 5.03 14.97
C LEU A 506 19.89 5.33 16.35
N GLU A 507 21.22 5.24 16.42
CA GLU A 507 22.00 5.64 17.59
C GLU A 507 21.92 7.16 17.82
N PRO A 508 21.92 7.63 19.08
CA PRO A 508 21.97 9.05 19.37
C PRO A 508 23.24 9.71 18.82
N VAL A 509 23.09 10.93 18.33
CA VAL A 509 24.19 11.77 17.83
C VAL A 509 24.29 13.05 18.63
N THR A 510 25.47 13.65 18.65
CA THR A 510 25.64 15.03 19.11
C THR A 510 25.82 15.94 17.91
N HIS A 511 25.07 17.03 17.87
CA HIS A 511 25.15 18.01 16.80
C HIS A 511 25.31 19.42 17.37
N ARG A 512 26.11 20.24 16.71
CA ARG A 512 26.29 21.67 17.02
C ARG A 512 26.00 22.44 15.74
N LEU A 513 25.22 23.51 15.83
CA LEU A 513 24.98 24.35 14.67
C LEU A 513 26.30 24.83 14.06
N ARG A 514 26.44 24.56 12.76
CA ARG A 514 27.58 24.96 11.95
C ARG A 514 27.38 26.38 11.41
N SER A 515 26.14 26.76 11.13
CA SER A 515 25.78 28.07 10.54
C SER A 515 24.83 28.88 11.42
N THR A 516 25.11 30.17 11.58
CA THR A 516 24.14 31.12 12.17
C THR A 516 23.10 31.62 11.15
N ASP A 517 23.28 31.31 9.86
CA ASP A 517 22.33 31.65 8.81
C ASP A 517 21.26 30.55 8.72
N HIS A 518 20.23 30.71 9.56
CA HIS A 518 19.04 29.88 9.55
C HIS A 518 17.79 30.73 9.73
N THR A 519 16.67 30.24 9.22
CA THR A 519 15.34 30.82 9.50
C THR A 519 14.41 29.71 9.93
N VAL A 520 13.78 29.88 11.10
CA VAL A 520 12.79 28.95 11.61
C VAL A 520 11.44 29.66 11.65
N THR A 521 10.42 28.96 11.18
CA THR A 521 9.01 29.36 11.22
C THR A 521 8.19 28.19 11.75
N ALA A 522 6.88 28.36 11.90
CA ALA A 522 6.01 27.29 12.39
C ALA A 522 5.99 26.07 11.45
N ASP A 523 6.01 26.29 10.13
CA ASP A 523 5.84 25.25 9.10
C ASP A 523 7.12 24.95 8.31
N ARG A 524 8.18 25.76 8.46
CA ARG A 524 9.45 25.59 7.73
C ARG A 524 10.68 25.89 8.55
N VAL A 525 11.77 25.24 8.18
CA VAL A 525 13.13 25.61 8.59
C VAL A 525 14.05 25.70 7.38
N ARG A 526 14.91 26.71 7.37
CA ARG A 526 15.96 26.90 6.37
C ARG A 526 17.31 26.92 7.08
N VAL A 527 18.26 26.16 6.57
CA VAL A 527 19.64 26.10 7.08
C VAL A 527 20.63 26.08 5.93
N THR A 528 21.80 26.67 6.14
CA THR A 528 22.90 26.59 5.19
C THR A 528 23.97 25.64 5.70
N VAL A 529 24.25 24.57 4.93
CA VAL A 529 25.29 23.58 5.22
C VAL A 529 26.27 23.57 4.05
N ASP A 530 27.56 23.76 4.34
CA ASP A 530 28.64 23.77 3.34
C ASP A 530 28.37 24.67 2.11
N GLY A 531 27.76 25.83 2.36
CA GLY A 531 27.41 26.83 1.32
C GLY A 531 26.13 26.53 0.53
N THR A 532 25.41 25.45 0.86
CA THR A 532 24.13 25.07 0.23
C THR A 532 22.97 25.39 1.15
N LEU A 533 21.96 26.11 0.63
CA LEU A 533 20.73 26.42 1.37
C LEU A 533 19.75 25.25 1.23
N HIS A 534 19.35 24.67 2.36
CA HIS A 534 18.33 23.63 2.45
C HIS A 534 17.06 24.19 3.07
N THR A 535 15.90 23.80 2.53
CA THR A 535 14.57 24.14 3.08
C THR A 535 13.83 22.86 3.42
N PHE A 536 13.28 22.79 4.63
CA PHE A 536 12.46 21.69 5.11
C PHE A 536 11.07 22.20 5.49
N ARG A 537 10.05 21.37 5.27
CA ARG A 537 8.78 21.50 5.98
C ARG A 537 8.97 20.95 7.40
N ARG A 538 8.23 21.48 8.38
CA ARG A 538 8.26 20.97 9.74
C ARG A 538 6.90 20.95 10.41
N ALA A 539 6.76 20.07 11.38
CA ALA A 539 5.66 20.04 12.34
C ALA A 539 6.17 19.43 13.66
N GLY A 540 6.28 20.25 14.70
CA GLY A 540 6.98 19.84 15.93
C GLY A 540 8.44 19.46 15.62
N ASP A 541 8.81 18.22 15.99
CA ASP A 541 10.13 17.60 15.80
C ASP A 541 10.27 16.84 14.47
N TRP A 542 9.24 16.87 13.63
CA TRP A 542 9.27 16.28 12.30
C TRP A 542 9.82 17.26 11.27
N LEU A 543 10.66 16.75 10.38
CA LEU A 543 11.22 17.46 9.23
C LEU A 543 10.90 16.67 7.95
N GLY A 544 10.55 17.36 6.87
CA GLY A 544 10.28 16.72 5.58
C GLY A 544 10.89 17.47 4.41
N ARG A 545 11.43 16.72 3.45
CA ARG A 545 12.00 17.22 2.19
C ARG A 545 12.10 16.09 1.18
N ASP A 546 11.82 16.39 -0.09
CA ASP A 546 12.00 15.48 -1.22
C ASP A 546 11.26 14.13 -1.09
N GLY A 547 10.09 14.16 -0.44
CA GLY A 547 9.27 12.98 -0.13
C GLY A 547 9.77 12.14 1.06
N ASP A 548 10.93 12.46 1.64
CA ASP A 548 11.41 11.83 2.86
C ASP A 548 10.93 12.63 4.10
N ALA A 549 10.71 11.92 5.21
CA ALA A 549 10.33 12.49 6.49
C ALA A 549 11.19 11.90 7.61
N TRP A 550 11.65 12.77 8.51
CA TRP A 550 12.51 12.41 9.64
C TRP A 550 11.89 12.90 10.94
N HIS A 551 11.75 12.00 11.91
CA HIS A 551 11.42 12.34 13.27
C HIS A 551 12.71 12.41 14.08
N VAL A 552 13.20 13.62 14.32
CA VAL A 552 14.44 13.85 15.08
C VAL A 552 14.07 14.37 16.45
N GLN A 553 14.25 13.54 17.47
CA GLN A 553 13.86 13.82 18.84
C GLN A 553 15.07 14.22 19.69
N ASP A 554 14.81 14.85 20.83
CA ASP A 554 15.83 15.04 21.85
C ASP A 554 16.23 13.70 22.49
N HIS A 555 17.51 13.57 22.79
CA HIS A 555 18.05 12.45 23.55
C HIS A 555 18.70 12.97 24.82
N ASP A 556 18.25 12.51 25.98
CA ASP A 556 18.90 12.79 27.26
C ASP A 556 19.78 11.58 27.65
N PRO A 557 21.12 11.69 27.54
CA PRO A 557 22.02 10.60 27.89
C PRO A 557 22.03 10.31 29.39
N VAL A 558 21.68 11.28 30.25
CA VAL A 558 21.59 11.08 31.70
C VAL A 558 20.34 10.28 32.03
N ALA A 559 19.19 10.68 31.48
CA ALA A 559 17.95 9.93 31.64
C ALA A 559 18.09 8.49 31.11
N ALA A 560 18.68 8.32 29.91
CA ALA A 560 18.92 7.01 29.32
C ALA A 560 19.86 6.13 30.17
N SER A 561 20.91 6.72 30.77
CA SER A 561 21.80 5.99 31.68
C SER A 561 21.09 5.57 32.97
N LEU A 562 20.18 6.40 33.50
CA LEU A 562 19.40 6.08 34.70
C LEU A 562 18.38 4.96 34.43
N THR A 563 17.79 4.89 33.24
CA THR A 563 16.87 3.81 32.84
C THR A 563 17.61 2.53 32.44
N GLY A 564 18.72 2.63 31.71
CA GLY A 564 19.52 1.47 31.28
C GLY A 564 20.15 0.70 32.44
N ALA A 565 20.44 1.38 33.56
CA ALA A 565 20.90 0.74 34.79
C ALA A 565 19.86 -0.21 35.41
N ALA A 566 18.57 -0.08 35.10
CA ALA A 566 17.52 -0.98 35.58
C ALA A 566 17.48 -2.34 34.82
N HIS A 567 18.03 -2.39 33.61
CA HIS A 567 18.08 -3.59 32.75
C HIS A 567 19.51 -4.06 32.44
N ALA A 568 20.48 -3.69 33.29
CA ALA A 568 21.87 -4.05 33.08
C ALA A 568 22.06 -5.58 33.06
N GLY A 569 22.31 -6.13 31.87
CA GLY A 569 22.57 -7.55 31.64
C GLY A 569 21.45 -8.33 30.94
N ALA A 570 20.37 -7.69 30.47
CA ALA A 570 19.32 -8.35 29.69
C ALA A 570 18.89 -7.52 28.48
N ASP A 571 18.66 -8.16 27.34
CA ASP A 571 18.26 -7.50 26.09
C ASP A 571 16.74 -7.31 26.07
N ALA A 572 16.31 -6.04 26.01
CA ALA A 572 14.91 -5.67 25.84
C ALA A 572 14.50 -5.75 24.37
N LEU A 573 13.51 -6.58 24.08
CA LEU A 573 12.90 -6.75 22.76
C LEU A 573 11.71 -5.80 22.65
N THR A 574 11.80 -4.86 21.72
CA THR A 574 10.79 -3.83 21.50
C THR A 574 9.95 -4.12 20.26
N ALA A 575 8.74 -3.54 20.22
CA ALA A 575 7.86 -3.61 19.07
C ALA A 575 8.46 -2.86 17.87
N PRO A 576 8.75 -3.54 16.75
CA PRO A 576 9.38 -2.91 15.60
C PRO A 576 8.39 -2.06 14.78
N MET A 577 7.09 -2.23 15.02
CA MET A 577 6.01 -1.52 14.37
C MET A 577 4.80 -1.40 15.32
N PRO A 578 3.95 -0.37 15.20
CA PRO A 578 2.66 -0.35 15.87
C PRO A 578 1.76 -1.48 15.37
N GLY A 579 1.13 -2.24 16.26
CA GLY A 579 0.36 -3.41 15.86
C GLY A 579 -0.36 -4.09 17.01
N THR A 580 -0.90 -5.26 16.74
CA THR A 580 -1.56 -6.12 17.73
C THR A 580 -0.75 -7.41 17.89
N VAL A 581 -0.45 -7.80 19.12
CA VAL A 581 0.18 -9.09 19.40
C VAL A 581 -0.83 -10.20 19.12
N THR A 582 -0.55 -11.11 18.19
CA THR A 582 -1.48 -12.18 17.81
C THR A 582 -1.14 -13.51 18.43
N VAL A 583 0.16 -13.78 18.61
CA VAL A 583 0.66 -15.03 19.16
C VAL A 583 1.74 -14.73 20.18
N VAL A 584 1.67 -15.42 21.33
CA VAL A 584 2.73 -15.46 22.34
C VAL A 584 3.07 -16.93 22.56
N LYS A 585 4.34 -17.30 22.43
CA LYS A 585 4.82 -18.69 22.45
C LYS A 585 5.64 -19.03 23.70
N VAL A 586 5.94 -18.05 24.55
CA VAL A 586 6.79 -18.18 25.72
C VAL A 586 6.15 -17.50 26.94
N SER A 587 6.62 -17.85 28.13
CA SER A 587 6.26 -17.24 29.41
C SER A 587 7.52 -16.76 30.15
N PRO A 588 7.40 -15.79 31.08
CA PRO A 588 8.50 -15.46 31.98
C PRO A 588 9.00 -16.71 32.73
N GLY A 589 10.32 -16.92 32.74
CA GLY A 589 11.00 -18.09 33.27
C GLY A 589 11.35 -19.17 32.23
N ASP A 590 10.84 -19.08 31.00
CA ASP A 590 11.17 -20.03 29.93
C ASP A 590 12.60 -19.81 29.41
N THR A 591 13.34 -20.90 29.21
CA THR A 591 14.62 -20.88 28.49
C THR A 591 14.35 -20.92 26.98
N VAL A 592 15.03 -20.05 26.24
CA VAL A 592 14.88 -19.87 24.80
C VAL A 592 16.23 -20.01 24.11
N ALA A 593 16.23 -20.58 22.90
CA ALA A 593 17.41 -20.62 22.05
C ALA A 593 17.53 -19.34 21.21
N ALA A 594 18.75 -19.01 20.78
CA ALA A 594 18.96 -17.92 19.82
C ALA A 594 18.14 -18.15 18.54
N GLY A 595 17.43 -17.12 18.08
CA GLY A 595 16.53 -17.16 16.93
C GLY A 595 15.17 -17.82 17.20
N GLN A 596 14.91 -18.32 18.41
CA GLN A 596 13.61 -18.90 18.76
C GLN A 596 12.51 -17.82 18.73
N SER A 597 11.43 -18.10 18.00
CA SER A 597 10.26 -17.24 17.92
C SER A 597 9.56 -17.14 19.28
N LEU A 598 9.41 -15.92 19.79
CA LEU A 598 8.83 -15.62 21.09
C LEU A 598 7.38 -15.18 20.96
N LEU A 599 7.10 -14.22 20.08
CA LEU A 599 5.76 -13.70 19.84
C LEU A 599 5.63 -13.17 18.40
N VAL A 600 4.40 -12.86 17.98
CA VAL A 600 4.09 -12.33 16.65
C VAL A 600 3.26 -11.06 16.82
N VAL A 601 3.68 -9.99 16.14
CA VAL A 601 2.93 -8.72 16.02
C VAL A 601 2.35 -8.65 14.62
N GLU A 602 1.05 -8.37 14.51
CA GLU A 602 0.35 -8.15 13.25
C GLU A 602 -0.05 -6.69 13.11
N ALA A 603 0.21 -6.09 11.95
CA ALA A 603 -0.24 -4.76 11.60
C ALA A 603 -0.52 -4.69 10.10
N MET A 604 -1.65 -4.09 9.71
CA MET A 604 -1.96 -3.82 8.29
C MET A 604 -1.82 -5.07 7.39
N LYS A 605 -2.32 -6.23 7.86
CA LYS A 605 -2.22 -7.56 7.21
C LYS A 605 -0.81 -8.14 7.06
N MET A 606 0.17 -7.59 7.77
CA MET A 606 1.53 -8.10 7.83
C MET A 606 1.84 -8.63 9.22
N GLU A 607 2.34 -9.86 9.29
CA GLU A 607 2.85 -10.47 10.51
C GLU A 607 4.37 -10.26 10.61
N HIS A 608 4.85 -9.94 11.82
CA HIS A 608 6.26 -9.86 12.13
C HIS A 608 6.58 -10.71 13.37
N VAL A 609 7.54 -11.60 13.23
CA VAL A 609 7.96 -12.51 14.30
C VAL A 609 9.06 -11.87 15.12
N ILE A 610 8.85 -11.75 16.43
CA ILE A 610 9.89 -11.35 17.39
C ILE A 610 10.58 -12.62 17.88
N SER A 611 11.89 -12.68 17.68
CA SER A 611 12.73 -13.81 18.04
C SER A 611 13.76 -13.44 19.09
N ALA A 612 14.20 -14.41 19.89
CA ALA A 612 15.27 -14.24 20.85
C ALA A 612 16.59 -13.90 20.14
N PRO A 613 17.32 -12.85 20.57
CA PRO A 613 18.57 -12.44 19.94
C PRO A 613 19.72 -13.42 20.26
N HIS A 614 19.67 -14.03 21.44
CA HIS A 614 20.63 -15.01 21.94
C HIS A 614 19.88 -16.10 22.72
N ALA A 615 20.60 -17.16 23.12
CA ALA A 615 20.06 -18.13 24.07
C ALA A 615 20.01 -17.51 25.48
N GLY A 616 18.97 -17.83 26.25
CA GLY A 616 18.78 -17.20 27.55
C GLY A 616 17.45 -17.52 28.20
N THR A 617 17.12 -16.81 29.26
CA THR A 617 15.84 -16.93 29.98
C THR A 617 15.00 -15.67 29.77
N VAL A 618 13.72 -15.85 29.43
CA VAL A 618 12.75 -14.75 29.35
C VAL A 618 12.48 -14.27 30.77
N THR A 619 12.84 -13.02 31.09
CA THR A 619 12.68 -12.45 32.44
C THR A 619 11.41 -11.64 32.58
N GLU A 620 11.01 -10.93 31.52
CA GLU A 620 9.81 -10.10 31.48
C GLU A 620 9.05 -10.34 30.16
N LEU A 621 7.72 -10.27 30.22
CA LEU A 621 6.82 -10.35 29.07
C LEU A 621 5.53 -9.61 29.43
N ASP A 622 5.41 -8.37 28.93
CA ASP A 622 4.35 -7.44 29.34
C ASP A 622 3.15 -7.41 28.38
N VAL A 623 3.08 -8.40 27.49
CA VAL A 623 2.06 -8.46 26.43
C VAL A 623 1.38 -9.82 26.37
N THR A 624 0.10 -9.80 26.00
CA THR A 624 -0.71 -11.00 25.77
C THR A 624 -1.37 -10.94 24.39
N PRO A 625 -1.78 -12.08 23.81
CA PRO A 625 -2.53 -12.06 22.55
C PRO A 625 -3.75 -11.12 22.62
N GLY A 626 -3.90 -10.25 21.62
CA GLY A 626 -4.89 -9.17 21.56
C GLY A 626 -4.39 -7.81 22.07
N THR A 627 -3.20 -7.72 22.67
CA THR A 627 -2.62 -6.46 23.16
C THR A 627 -2.19 -5.58 21.99
N THR A 628 -2.65 -4.32 21.94
CA THR A 628 -2.15 -3.31 21.01
C THR A 628 -0.86 -2.70 21.56
N VAL A 629 0.15 -2.56 20.71
CA VAL A 629 1.48 -2.07 21.07
C VAL A 629 1.89 -0.90 20.19
N ALA A 630 2.56 0.08 20.78
CA ALA A 630 3.16 1.20 20.07
C ALA A 630 4.57 0.82 19.55
N MET A 631 5.08 1.58 18.57
CA MET A 631 6.47 1.42 18.12
C MET A 631 7.45 1.62 19.29
N ASP A 632 8.50 0.81 19.33
CA ASP A 632 9.56 0.79 20.34
C ASP A 632 9.10 0.49 21.78
N GLN A 633 7.83 0.12 21.98
CA GLN A 633 7.34 -0.39 23.27
C GLN A 633 8.06 -1.71 23.61
N VAL A 634 8.58 -1.83 24.83
CA VAL A 634 9.17 -3.09 25.32
C VAL A 634 8.09 -4.17 25.37
N LEU A 635 8.40 -5.32 24.78
CA LEU A 635 7.51 -6.48 24.69
C LEU A 635 7.95 -7.60 25.61
N ALA A 636 9.25 -7.93 25.56
CA ALA A 636 9.86 -8.98 26.36
C ALA A 636 11.31 -8.63 26.69
N VAL A 637 11.86 -9.20 27.76
CA VAL A 637 13.26 -9.05 28.14
C VAL A 637 13.90 -10.44 28.24
N VAL A 638 15.02 -10.66 27.57
CA VAL A 638 15.76 -11.93 27.60
C VAL A 638 17.11 -11.72 28.28
N ALA A 639 17.34 -12.42 29.39
CA ALA A 639 18.65 -12.45 30.04
C ALA A 639 19.49 -13.59 29.44
N PRO A 640 20.76 -13.33 29.04
CA PRO A 640 21.63 -14.37 28.51
C PRO A 640 21.95 -15.42 29.59
N ASP A 641 22.14 -16.67 29.18
CA ASP A 641 22.61 -17.72 30.09
C ASP A 641 24.05 -17.39 30.56
N GLU A 642 24.36 -17.65 31.84
CA GLU A 642 25.61 -17.25 32.53
C GLU A 642 26.93 -17.78 31.88
N GLU A 643 26.88 -18.56 30.79
CA GLU A 643 28.05 -19.05 30.06
C GLU A 643 28.48 -18.18 28.85
N GLN A 644 27.81 -17.06 28.56
CA GLN A 644 28.18 -16.14 27.46
C GLN A 644 28.27 -14.66 27.87
N ALA A 645 28.58 -14.36 29.14
CA ALA A 645 28.89 -12.99 29.60
C ALA A 645 30.33 -12.57 29.27
#